data_AF-A0A3N2HYY8-F1
#
_entry.id   AF-A0A3N2HYY8-F1
#
_cell.length_a   1.000
_cell.length_b   1.000
_cell.length_c   1.000
_cell.angle_alpha   90.00
_cell.angle_beta   90.00
_cell.angle_gamma   90.00
#
_symmetry.space_group_name_H-M   'P 1'
#
loop_
_entity.id
_entity.type
_entity.pdbx_description
1 polymer ?
#
loop_
_entity_poly.entity_id
_entity_poly.type
_entity_poly.pdbx_seq_one_letter_code
_entity_poly.pdbx_strand_id
1 'polypeptide(L)'
;MKLTRIDVRFYKSFNFDFELKARPNAEREAWEDQEGPWYPFVRIPIDGNVTAIVGANESGKSHLLGAIKSALGVAAIDRADFCRYSEQYSVQVDQLRFPEFGAWLELEADEAPVALAALQGVSRFALFRPGNRPAFLVVDGQRVSISQEYLVVIEARLPGVFEMLTDLAIPDSVSIRRLTGQDRRALQRSQRAELLDGIDASDKGEASLGRLLVGLIFGTETGTTLSRAGQDAEFELARKLLVDAAKIAPASFVELQLGLADGREGYVEGLVGRMNAAIKENLNIQRWWTQDKQFDLLVEAREHEIALTIQDRTASTYSFKERSQGLRFFLSYFVQLTAHRLAGDGSDILLLDEPDAYLSSVGQQDLLRILHDYSKPEDGGQGGQVVYVTHSPFLIDKNAPQRIRVLDKGADEEGTRVVKDAANNRYEPLRSSLGAYVAETAFIGGQNLFVEGAGDQVLLAGLSSHISDREQSTASVLDLNKVTIVGSGGADGVPYMVYLARGRDTVKPACVALLDGDTAGQQAERVLKRGDMRKQRILQDAYIVRIDTWASGRDIHTDWDTTPIEIEDLVPVAIARRAALNNIARFVELSEEDGAKFSVESIQNRAQQKDSLWDAIEDSVAEVFPDEHVEKAGFAREIVKLLDISADLDGADELRRRFSLLLRDLAERLEDAADDEFDERANDQLARHIQGFLRDHPVGTGITKYDAGRVLRQVGLAMPKDAHSDQARLALAEIERNFELEDRAHPRVPRFDEFRNAVAALGQLDRLQYQDDTRVDPSAAVTPAPVESTASSPAPKKNTASTKSS
;
A
#
# COMPACT_ATOMS: atom_id res chain seq x y z
N MET A 1 14.84 -21.04 -8.96
CA MET A 1 16.01 -20.11 -9.02
C MET A 1 15.52 -18.69 -8.91
N LYS A 2 16.21 -17.84 -8.14
CA LYS A 2 15.89 -16.41 -8.02
C LYS A 2 16.99 -15.52 -8.58
N LEU A 3 16.61 -14.46 -9.28
CA LEU A 3 17.49 -13.39 -9.72
C LEU A 3 17.85 -12.49 -8.53
N THR A 4 19.15 -12.39 -8.22
CA THR A 4 19.66 -11.61 -7.08
C THR A 4 20.42 -10.35 -7.48
N ARG A 5 20.89 -10.28 -8.74
CA ARG A 5 21.60 -9.12 -9.28
C ARG A 5 21.59 -9.10 -10.79
N ILE A 6 21.46 -7.91 -11.36
CA ILE A 6 21.67 -7.65 -12.78
C ILE A 6 22.92 -6.81 -12.94
N ASP A 7 23.81 -7.28 -13.81
CA ASP A 7 25.00 -6.57 -14.23
C ASP A 7 24.76 -6.10 -15.68
N VAL A 8 24.84 -4.79 -15.93
CA VAL A 8 24.60 -4.22 -17.26
C VAL A 8 25.71 -3.25 -17.64
N ARG A 9 26.14 -3.30 -18.90
CA ARG A 9 26.96 -2.23 -19.49
C ARG A 9 26.67 -2.04 -20.98
N PHE A 10 26.88 -0.81 -21.43
CA PHE A 10 26.70 -0.37 -22.80
C PHE A 10 25.29 -0.60 -23.39
N TYR A 11 24.24 -0.46 -22.58
CA TYR A 11 22.85 -0.68 -22.99
C TYR A 11 21.99 0.56 -22.81
N LYS A 12 21.53 1.16 -23.91
CA LYS A 12 20.65 2.34 -23.96
C LYS A 12 21.15 3.49 -23.08
N SER A 13 20.66 3.62 -21.85
CA SER A 13 21.14 4.63 -20.89
C SER A 13 22.27 4.14 -19.97
N PHE A 14 22.47 2.83 -19.83
CA PHE A 14 23.54 2.25 -19.01
C PHE A 14 24.86 2.25 -19.80
N ASN A 15 25.87 3.00 -19.32
CA ASN A 15 27.22 2.93 -19.87
C ASN A 15 28.06 1.88 -19.12
N PHE A 16 29.03 2.27 -18.31
CA PHE A 16 29.74 1.40 -17.36
C PHE A 16 29.79 2.12 -16.02
N ASP A 17 30.18 1.45 -14.93
CA ASP A 17 30.21 2.07 -13.60
C ASP A 17 31.42 3.02 -13.44
N PHE A 18 31.22 4.30 -13.77
CA PHE A 18 32.25 5.33 -13.63
C PHE A 18 32.69 5.53 -12.18
N GLU A 19 31.77 5.43 -11.22
CA GLU A 19 32.09 5.61 -9.81
C GLU A 19 32.99 4.50 -9.31
N LEU A 20 32.70 3.25 -9.66
CA LEU A 20 33.55 2.12 -9.31
C LEU A 20 34.91 2.25 -9.97
N LYS A 21 34.97 2.65 -11.25
CA LYS A 21 36.23 2.85 -11.97
C LYS A 21 37.08 3.99 -11.40
N ALA A 22 36.46 5.04 -10.84
CA ALA A 22 37.15 6.19 -10.28
C ALA A 22 37.70 5.98 -8.86
N ARG A 23 37.27 4.92 -8.16
CA ARG A 23 37.74 4.62 -6.80
C ARG A 23 39.24 4.25 -6.80
N PRO A 24 40.07 4.86 -5.93
CA PRO A 24 41.53 4.66 -5.94
C PRO A 24 42.00 3.21 -5.80
N ASN A 25 41.25 2.40 -5.04
CA ASN A 25 41.58 1.01 -4.73
C ASN A 25 40.66 0.01 -5.43
N ALA A 26 39.98 0.42 -6.52
CA ALA A 26 39.09 -0.49 -7.23
C ALA A 26 39.89 -1.41 -8.15
N GLU A 27 39.72 -2.71 -7.96
CA GLU A 27 40.37 -3.75 -8.74
C GLU A 27 39.37 -4.43 -9.69
N ARG A 28 39.88 -4.90 -10.83
CA ARG A 28 39.08 -5.70 -11.76
C ARG A 28 38.81 -7.06 -11.13
N GLU A 29 37.60 -7.55 -11.29
CA GLU A 29 37.32 -8.92 -10.88
C GLU A 29 38.02 -9.92 -11.81
N ALA A 30 38.42 -11.09 -11.30
CA ALA A 30 39.15 -12.09 -12.08
C ALA A 30 38.36 -12.62 -13.31
N TRP A 31 37.03 -12.54 -13.27
CA TRP A 31 36.15 -12.97 -14.35
C TRP A 31 35.86 -11.89 -15.40
N GLU A 32 36.14 -10.61 -15.11
CA GLU A 32 35.95 -9.50 -16.05
C GLU A 32 36.99 -9.57 -17.19
N ASP A 33 36.77 -8.80 -18.27
CA ASP A 33 37.72 -8.74 -19.39
C ASP A 33 39.10 -8.25 -18.90
N GLN A 34 40.09 -9.15 -18.93
CA GLN A 34 41.44 -8.91 -18.42
C GLN A 34 42.32 -8.12 -19.41
N GLU A 35 41.97 -8.15 -20.69
CA GLU A 35 42.70 -7.47 -21.76
C GLU A 35 42.07 -6.12 -22.11
N GLY A 36 42.89 -5.07 -22.21
CA GLY A 36 42.44 -3.74 -22.63
C GLY A 36 41.89 -2.85 -21.50
N PRO A 37 41.18 -1.75 -21.84
CA PRO A 37 40.63 -0.81 -20.87
C PRO A 37 39.51 -1.44 -20.03
N TRP A 38 39.47 -1.08 -18.74
CA TRP A 38 38.47 -1.57 -17.79
C TRP A 38 37.16 -0.82 -17.91
N TYR A 39 36.05 -1.55 -18.01
CA TYR A 39 34.69 -1.01 -18.01
C TYR A 39 33.82 -1.82 -17.05
N PRO A 40 33.85 -1.50 -15.74
CA PRO A 40 33.08 -2.27 -14.76
C PRO A 40 31.58 -2.22 -15.05
N PHE A 41 30.87 -3.31 -14.77
CA PHE A 41 29.42 -3.35 -14.94
C PHE A 41 28.72 -2.44 -13.92
N VAL A 42 27.62 -1.80 -14.33
CA VAL A 42 26.66 -1.23 -13.39
C VAL A 42 25.92 -2.41 -12.74
N ARG A 43 26.04 -2.54 -11.43
CA ARG A 43 25.52 -3.69 -10.66
C ARG A 43 24.26 -3.27 -9.90
N ILE A 44 23.11 -3.85 -10.24
CA ILE A 44 21.81 -3.57 -9.61
C ILE A 44 21.36 -4.81 -8.82
N PRO A 45 21.36 -4.77 -7.47
CA PRO A 45 20.81 -5.86 -6.67
C PRO A 45 19.30 -5.99 -6.85
N ILE A 46 18.80 -7.23 -6.94
CA ILE A 46 17.37 -7.56 -7.06
C ILE A 46 16.97 -8.34 -5.81
N ASP A 47 15.88 -7.93 -5.18
CA ASP A 47 15.31 -8.61 -4.02
C ASP A 47 14.65 -9.94 -4.43
N GLY A 48 14.74 -10.94 -3.56
CA GLY A 48 14.15 -12.26 -3.78
C GLY A 48 12.62 -12.28 -3.80
N ASN A 49 11.96 -11.17 -3.44
CA ASN A 49 10.51 -11.03 -3.42
C ASN A 49 10.08 -9.86 -4.32
N VAL A 50 10.22 -8.61 -3.85
CA VAL A 50 9.74 -7.42 -4.55
C VAL A 50 10.85 -6.39 -4.62
N THR A 51 11.10 -5.85 -5.81
CA THR A 51 12.08 -4.77 -6.05
C THR A 51 11.38 -3.57 -6.68
N ALA A 52 11.44 -2.42 -6.00
CA ALA A 52 10.93 -1.16 -6.50
C ALA A 52 12.08 -0.32 -7.06
N ILE A 53 12.03 0.00 -8.35
CA ILE A 53 13.02 0.83 -9.03
C ILE A 53 12.46 2.24 -9.20
N VAL A 54 13.14 3.23 -8.65
CA VAL A 54 12.66 4.61 -8.52
C VAL A 54 13.74 5.58 -9.00
N GLY A 55 13.34 6.77 -9.44
CA GLY A 55 14.26 7.77 -9.95
C GLY A 55 13.62 8.75 -10.93
N ALA A 56 14.33 9.85 -11.19
CA ALA A 56 13.87 10.91 -12.07
C ALA A 56 13.58 10.43 -13.51
N ASN A 57 12.93 11.28 -14.30
CA ASN A 57 12.72 10.98 -15.73
C ASN A 57 14.08 10.77 -16.40
N GLU A 58 14.13 9.84 -17.36
CA GLU A 58 15.36 9.51 -18.11
C GLU A 58 16.50 8.87 -17.30
N SER A 59 16.28 8.47 -16.03
CA SER A 59 17.31 7.78 -15.24
C SER A 59 17.60 6.34 -15.70
N GLY A 60 16.85 5.81 -16.67
CA GLY A 60 17.06 4.46 -17.23
C GLY A 60 16.24 3.34 -16.60
N LYS A 61 15.21 3.67 -15.83
CA LYS A 61 14.34 2.70 -15.14
C LYS A 61 13.74 1.64 -16.09
N SER A 62 12.99 2.06 -17.11
CA SER A 62 12.39 1.13 -18.08
C SER A 62 13.44 0.35 -18.89
N HIS A 63 14.65 0.92 -19.08
CA HIS A 63 15.77 0.19 -19.68
C HIS A 63 16.26 -0.97 -18.78
N LEU A 64 16.16 -0.86 -17.46
CA LEU A 64 16.53 -1.97 -16.56
C LEU A 64 15.64 -3.21 -16.78
N LEU A 65 14.34 -3.02 -17.03
CA LEU A 65 13.43 -4.12 -17.36
C LEU A 65 13.84 -4.81 -18.67
N GLY A 66 14.26 -4.02 -19.66
CA GLY A 66 14.86 -4.53 -20.89
C GLY A 66 16.15 -5.32 -20.65
N ALA A 67 17.02 -4.82 -19.77
CA ALA A 67 18.26 -5.50 -19.41
C ALA A 67 18.02 -6.85 -18.71
N ILE A 68 17.00 -6.94 -17.84
CA ILE A 68 16.57 -8.22 -17.24
C ILE A 68 16.15 -9.22 -18.33
N LYS A 69 15.28 -8.79 -19.26
CA LYS A 69 14.83 -9.63 -20.38
C LYS A 69 16.00 -10.13 -21.23
N SER A 70 16.97 -9.27 -21.54
CA SER A 70 18.15 -9.66 -22.32
C SER A 70 19.10 -10.57 -21.54
N ALA A 71 19.32 -10.32 -20.24
CA ALA A 71 20.16 -11.17 -19.40
C ALA A 71 19.60 -12.61 -19.30
N LEU A 72 18.28 -12.74 -19.17
CA LEU A 72 17.59 -14.03 -19.11
C LEU A 72 17.37 -14.69 -20.48
N GLY A 73 17.75 -14.03 -21.58
CA GLY A 73 17.63 -14.57 -22.94
C GLY A 73 16.22 -14.47 -23.55
N VAL A 74 15.31 -13.73 -22.91
CA VAL A 74 13.95 -13.48 -23.40
C VAL A 74 13.95 -12.46 -24.54
N ALA A 75 14.81 -11.44 -24.45
CA ALA A 75 15.00 -10.44 -25.50
C ALA A 75 16.35 -10.61 -26.21
N ALA A 76 16.34 -10.57 -27.54
CA ALA A 76 17.57 -10.62 -28.34
C ALA A 76 18.44 -9.39 -28.07
N ILE A 77 19.77 -9.59 -28.07
CA ILE A 77 20.72 -8.48 -27.91
C ILE A 77 20.97 -7.86 -29.28
N ASP A 78 20.52 -6.61 -29.46
CA ASP A 78 20.74 -5.83 -30.68
C ASP A 78 21.82 -4.77 -30.46
N ARG A 79 22.68 -4.55 -31.46
CA ARG A 79 23.63 -3.44 -31.48
C ARG A 79 22.92 -2.08 -31.50
N ALA A 80 21.71 -1.99 -32.05
CA ALA A 80 20.92 -0.77 -32.05
C ALA A 80 20.62 -0.24 -30.63
N ASP A 81 20.64 -1.13 -29.64
CA ASP A 81 20.46 -0.81 -28.23
C ASP A 81 21.76 -0.42 -27.51
N PHE A 82 22.89 -0.30 -28.22
CA PHE A 82 24.14 0.15 -27.60
C PHE A 82 24.02 1.56 -27.02
N CYS A 83 24.64 1.78 -25.85
CA CYS A 83 24.59 3.06 -25.15
C CYS A 83 25.16 4.21 -26.00
N ARG A 84 24.30 5.17 -26.35
CA ARG A 84 24.66 6.31 -27.21
C ARG A 84 25.53 7.35 -26.49
N TYR A 85 25.53 7.35 -25.17
CA TYR A 85 26.37 8.22 -24.35
C TYR A 85 27.81 7.72 -24.27
N SER A 86 28.09 6.48 -24.68
CA SER A 86 29.40 5.88 -24.56
C SER A 86 30.32 6.31 -25.71
N GLU A 87 31.53 6.79 -25.40
CA GLU A 87 32.60 7.00 -26.39
C GLU A 87 32.93 5.72 -27.17
N GLN A 88 32.54 4.55 -26.64
CA GLN A 88 32.75 3.26 -27.27
C GLN A 88 31.74 2.96 -28.39
N TYR A 89 30.79 3.87 -28.66
CA TYR A 89 29.88 3.76 -29.79
C TYR A 89 30.60 4.05 -31.12
N SER A 90 31.24 3.01 -31.67
CA SER A 90 32.01 3.09 -32.91
C SER A 90 31.25 2.51 -34.10
N VAL A 91 31.49 3.10 -35.28
CA VAL A 91 31.10 2.58 -36.60
C VAL A 91 32.30 2.00 -37.37
N GLN A 92 33.49 2.02 -36.78
CA GLN A 92 34.70 1.50 -37.40
C GLN A 92 34.69 -0.03 -37.41
N VAL A 93 35.25 -0.60 -38.49
CA VAL A 93 35.47 -2.05 -38.61
C VAL A 93 36.35 -2.50 -37.43
N ASP A 94 36.02 -3.65 -36.82
CA ASP A 94 36.68 -4.25 -35.65
C ASP A 94 36.57 -3.49 -34.31
N GLN A 95 35.82 -2.39 -34.26
CA GLN A 95 35.49 -1.68 -33.00
C GLN A 95 34.00 -1.73 -32.66
N LEU A 96 33.23 -2.55 -33.38
CA LEU A 96 31.80 -2.73 -33.13
C LEU A 96 31.62 -3.44 -31.79
N ARG A 97 30.96 -2.78 -30.85
CA ARG A 97 30.56 -3.37 -29.57
C ARG A 97 29.05 -3.58 -29.51
N PHE A 98 28.66 -4.49 -28.63
CA PHE A 98 27.28 -4.84 -28.33
C PHE A 98 27.01 -4.58 -26.84
N PRO A 99 25.74 -4.36 -26.46
CA PRO A 99 25.34 -4.36 -25.06
C PRO A 99 25.74 -5.68 -24.37
N GLU A 100 26.05 -5.61 -23.09
CA GLU A 100 26.44 -6.79 -22.32
C GLU A 100 25.67 -6.88 -21.01
N PHE A 101 25.30 -8.11 -20.66
CA PHE A 101 24.43 -8.40 -19.52
C PHE A 101 24.96 -9.57 -18.70
N GLY A 102 24.72 -9.53 -17.40
CA GLY A 102 24.94 -10.63 -16.47
C GLY A 102 23.74 -10.78 -15.54
N ALA A 103 23.28 -12.02 -15.35
CA ALA A 103 22.25 -12.37 -14.37
C ALA A 103 22.85 -13.22 -13.27
N TRP A 104 22.83 -12.74 -12.03
CA TRP A 104 23.22 -13.51 -10.85
C TRP A 104 22.02 -14.24 -10.29
N LEU A 105 22.15 -15.55 -10.16
CA LEU A 105 21.09 -16.47 -9.81
C LEU A 105 21.45 -17.22 -8.54
N GLU A 106 20.45 -17.45 -7.71
CA GLU A 106 20.55 -18.26 -6.51
C GLU A 106 19.51 -19.39 -6.57
N LEU A 107 19.96 -20.61 -6.26
CA LEU A 107 19.10 -21.79 -6.18
C LEU A 107 18.26 -21.73 -4.90
N GLU A 108 16.99 -22.09 -5.01
CA GLU A 108 16.13 -22.25 -3.84
C GLU A 108 16.45 -23.56 -3.11
N ALA A 109 16.15 -23.63 -1.81
CA ALA A 109 16.60 -24.73 -0.95
C ALA A 109 16.05 -26.11 -1.35
N ASP A 110 14.88 -26.13 -1.99
CA ASP A 110 14.19 -27.31 -2.51
C ASP A 110 14.51 -27.60 -3.99
N GLU A 111 15.28 -26.74 -4.65
CA GLU A 111 15.60 -26.89 -6.06
C GLU A 111 16.72 -27.91 -6.29
N ALA A 112 16.50 -28.86 -7.20
CA ALA A 112 17.54 -29.79 -7.60
C ALA A 112 18.74 -29.05 -8.21
N PRO A 113 20.00 -29.43 -7.87
CA PRO A 113 21.18 -28.82 -8.46
C PRO A 113 21.14 -28.87 -9.98
N VAL A 114 21.71 -27.87 -10.66
CA VAL A 114 21.88 -27.93 -12.11
C VAL A 114 22.85 -29.08 -12.41
N ALA A 115 22.44 -30.01 -13.28
CA ALA A 115 23.23 -31.19 -13.66
C ALA A 115 24.41 -30.82 -14.58
N LEU A 116 25.27 -29.92 -14.10
CA LEU A 116 26.47 -29.41 -14.75
C LEU A 116 27.62 -29.56 -13.76
N ALA A 117 28.71 -30.19 -14.19
CA ALA A 117 29.89 -30.40 -13.34
C ALA A 117 30.41 -29.10 -12.69
N ALA A 118 30.35 -27.99 -13.42
CA ALA A 118 30.78 -26.69 -12.94
C ALA A 118 29.86 -26.03 -11.89
N LEU A 119 28.63 -26.54 -11.71
CA LEU A 119 27.65 -26.03 -10.74
C LEU A 119 27.33 -27.05 -9.63
N GLN A 120 28.09 -28.15 -9.54
CA GLN A 120 27.90 -29.13 -8.48
C GLN A 120 28.23 -28.51 -7.11
N GLY A 121 27.24 -28.48 -6.21
CA GLY A 121 27.40 -27.92 -4.87
C GLY A 121 27.39 -26.38 -4.83
N VAL A 122 27.12 -25.72 -5.95
CA VAL A 122 27.09 -24.25 -6.06
C VAL A 122 25.65 -23.77 -5.94
N SER A 123 25.35 -22.99 -4.90
CA SER A 123 24.02 -22.38 -4.71
C SER A 123 23.86 -21.06 -5.46
N ARG A 124 24.95 -20.36 -5.77
CA ARG A 124 24.92 -19.05 -6.42
C ARG A 124 25.92 -18.97 -7.57
N PHE A 125 25.46 -18.54 -8.73
CA PHE A 125 26.29 -18.36 -9.91
C PHE A 125 25.79 -17.20 -10.77
N ALA A 126 26.55 -16.81 -11.79
CA ALA A 126 26.09 -15.82 -12.76
C ALA A 126 26.14 -16.37 -14.19
N LEU A 127 25.17 -16.01 -15.02
CA LEU A 127 25.18 -16.22 -16.47
C LEU A 127 25.43 -14.88 -17.16
N PHE A 128 26.54 -14.78 -17.89
CA PHE A 128 26.91 -13.58 -18.65
C PHE A 128 26.71 -13.77 -20.14
N ARG A 129 26.11 -12.77 -20.78
CA ARG A 129 25.87 -12.65 -22.22
C ARG A 129 26.62 -11.42 -22.76
N PRO A 130 27.87 -11.59 -23.20
CA PRO A 130 28.72 -10.49 -23.69
C PRO A 130 28.39 -10.10 -25.14
N GLY A 131 27.14 -9.73 -25.40
CA GLY A 131 26.67 -9.27 -26.70
C GLY A 131 26.68 -10.37 -27.77
N ASN A 132 27.55 -10.24 -28.76
CA ASN A 132 27.71 -11.22 -29.84
C ASN A 132 28.76 -12.30 -29.56
N ARG A 133 29.41 -12.28 -28.39
CA ARG A 133 30.39 -13.29 -27.95
C ARG A 133 29.68 -14.44 -27.22
N PRO A 134 30.27 -15.66 -27.15
CA PRO A 134 29.68 -16.78 -26.43
C PRO A 134 29.40 -16.46 -24.96
N ALA A 135 28.25 -16.93 -24.46
CA ALA A 135 27.90 -16.83 -23.05
C ALA A 135 28.88 -17.62 -22.18
N PHE A 136 29.01 -17.22 -20.91
CA PHE A 136 29.86 -17.88 -19.93
C PHE A 136 29.25 -17.80 -18.54
N LEU A 137 29.71 -18.66 -17.63
CA LEU A 137 29.31 -18.65 -16.23
C LEU A 137 30.38 -17.98 -15.36
N VAL A 138 29.94 -17.41 -14.25
CA VAL A 138 30.82 -17.04 -13.14
C VAL A 138 30.43 -17.87 -11.93
N VAL A 139 31.40 -18.63 -11.40
CA VAL A 139 31.26 -19.51 -10.25
C VAL A 139 32.43 -19.24 -9.32
N ASP A 140 32.17 -18.96 -8.04
CA ASP A 140 33.20 -18.63 -7.04
C ASP A 140 34.20 -17.56 -7.51
N GLY A 141 33.70 -16.55 -8.24
CA GLY A 141 34.51 -15.46 -8.80
C GLY A 141 35.36 -15.83 -10.03
N GLN A 142 35.21 -17.04 -10.57
CA GLN A 142 35.97 -17.51 -11.74
C GLN A 142 35.08 -17.67 -12.97
N ARG A 143 35.66 -17.34 -14.14
CA ARG A 143 35.00 -17.48 -15.45
C ARG A 143 35.07 -18.93 -15.93
N VAL A 144 33.91 -19.51 -16.22
CA VAL A 144 33.75 -20.87 -16.75
C VAL A 144 33.10 -20.81 -18.13
N SER A 145 33.75 -21.36 -19.14
CA SER A 145 33.18 -21.46 -20.49
C SER A 145 32.07 -22.50 -20.54
N ILE A 146 31.02 -22.23 -21.32
CA ILE A 146 29.90 -23.15 -21.53
C ILE A 146 29.68 -23.41 -23.02
N SER A 147 29.36 -24.65 -23.37
CA SER A 147 28.94 -25.02 -24.72
C SER A 147 27.48 -24.63 -24.95
N GLN A 148 27.07 -24.51 -26.21
CA GLN A 148 25.68 -24.21 -26.57
C GLN A 148 24.67 -25.24 -26.03
N GLU A 149 25.02 -26.53 -25.99
CA GLU A 149 24.14 -27.58 -25.46
C GLU A 149 23.83 -27.36 -23.97
N TYR A 150 24.87 -27.08 -23.16
CA TYR A 150 24.70 -26.74 -21.74
C TYR A 150 24.01 -25.40 -21.52
N LEU A 151 24.21 -24.41 -22.40
CA LEU A 151 23.49 -23.14 -22.31
C LEU A 151 21.98 -23.36 -22.42
N VAL A 152 21.53 -24.21 -23.35
CA VAL A 152 20.10 -24.56 -23.49
C VAL A 152 19.56 -25.23 -22.23
N VAL A 153 20.35 -26.09 -21.58
CA VAL A 153 19.97 -26.73 -20.31
C VAL A 153 19.78 -25.72 -19.18
N ILE A 154 20.66 -24.71 -19.10
CA ILE A 154 20.56 -23.65 -18.09
C ILE A 154 19.38 -22.73 -18.41
N GLU A 155 19.22 -22.33 -19.68
CA GLU A 155 18.12 -21.47 -20.15
C GLU A 155 16.75 -22.08 -19.84
N ALA A 156 16.61 -23.41 -19.96
CA ALA A 156 15.38 -24.12 -19.60
C ALA A 156 15.06 -24.11 -18.08
N ARG A 157 16.00 -23.71 -17.23
CA ARG A 157 15.82 -23.60 -15.77
C ARG A 157 15.86 -22.16 -15.26
N LEU A 158 16.09 -21.19 -16.14
CA LEU A 158 15.99 -19.77 -15.77
C LEU A 158 14.53 -19.46 -15.39
N PRO A 159 14.31 -18.53 -14.44
CA PRO A 159 12.95 -18.11 -14.13
C PRO A 159 12.32 -17.49 -15.37
N GLY A 160 11.04 -17.80 -15.62
CA GLY A 160 10.30 -17.18 -16.71
C GLY A 160 10.09 -15.69 -16.44
N VAL A 161 9.68 -14.96 -17.48
CA VAL A 161 9.40 -13.52 -17.37
C VAL A 161 7.98 -13.26 -17.80
N PHE A 162 7.21 -12.63 -16.91
CA PHE A 162 5.87 -12.16 -17.19
C PHE A 162 5.85 -10.63 -17.16
N GLU A 163 5.69 -10.02 -18.34
CA GLU A 163 5.56 -8.57 -18.47
C GLU A 163 4.07 -8.19 -18.45
N MET A 164 3.66 -7.44 -17.44
CA MET A 164 2.26 -7.01 -17.31
C MET A 164 2.00 -5.78 -18.17
N LEU A 165 0.87 -5.79 -18.89
CA LEU A 165 0.46 -4.65 -19.70
C LEU A 165 -0.17 -3.59 -18.80
N THR A 166 0.54 -2.47 -18.59
CA THR A 166 0.14 -1.39 -17.67
C THR A 166 -0.84 -0.39 -18.31
N ASP A 167 -0.88 -0.32 -19.65
CA ASP A 167 -1.77 0.52 -20.45
C ASP A 167 -3.05 -0.20 -20.92
N LEU A 168 -3.24 -1.45 -20.51
CA LEU A 168 -4.40 -2.26 -20.90
C LEU A 168 -5.56 -2.15 -19.90
N ALA A 169 -6.70 -1.67 -20.38
CA ALA A 169 -7.93 -1.59 -19.61
C ALA A 169 -8.90 -2.73 -19.94
N ILE A 170 -9.69 -3.17 -18.96
CA ILE A 170 -10.82 -4.07 -19.21
C ILE A 170 -11.88 -3.35 -20.08
N PRO A 171 -12.39 -4.00 -21.14
CA PRO A 171 -13.42 -3.43 -22.00
C PRO A 171 -14.78 -3.38 -21.31
N ASP A 172 -15.69 -2.52 -21.76
CA ASP A 172 -17.05 -2.44 -21.18
C ASP A 172 -17.94 -3.62 -21.55
N SER A 173 -17.61 -4.30 -22.66
CA SER A 173 -18.42 -5.41 -23.14
C SER A 173 -17.58 -6.35 -23.99
N VAL A 174 -18.03 -7.60 -24.05
CA VAL A 174 -17.33 -8.70 -24.68
C VAL A 174 -18.29 -9.43 -25.60
N SER A 175 -17.84 -9.77 -26.82
CA SER A 175 -18.69 -10.50 -27.76
C SER A 175 -18.92 -11.95 -27.30
N ILE A 176 -20.20 -12.34 -27.18
CA ILE A 176 -20.59 -13.72 -26.84
C ILE A 176 -20.06 -14.70 -27.91
N ARG A 177 -20.14 -14.32 -29.19
CA ARG A 177 -19.64 -15.16 -30.29
C ARG A 177 -18.15 -15.46 -30.16
N ARG A 178 -17.33 -14.44 -29.87
CA ARG A 178 -15.89 -14.63 -29.65
C ARG A 178 -15.62 -15.53 -28.43
N LEU A 179 -16.39 -15.37 -27.34
CA LEU A 179 -16.30 -16.24 -26.16
C LEU A 179 -16.65 -17.71 -26.46
N THR A 180 -17.50 -17.98 -27.46
CA THR A 180 -17.81 -19.33 -27.94
C THR A 180 -16.79 -19.91 -28.94
N GLY A 181 -15.69 -19.21 -29.22
CA GLY A 181 -14.68 -19.64 -30.20
C GLY A 181 -15.07 -19.40 -31.66
N GLN A 182 -16.12 -18.61 -31.93
CA GLN A 182 -16.49 -18.22 -33.30
C GLN A 182 -15.65 -17.01 -33.72
N ASP A 183 -14.72 -17.21 -34.66
CA ASP A 183 -13.71 -16.23 -35.09
C ASP A 183 -14.26 -15.03 -35.90
N ARG A 184 -15.58 -14.96 -36.11
CA ARG A 184 -16.22 -13.84 -36.80
C ARG A 184 -16.44 -12.68 -35.84
N ARG A 185 -15.57 -11.67 -35.94
CA ARG A 185 -15.63 -10.41 -35.20
C ARG A 185 -16.98 -9.72 -35.44
N ALA A 186 -17.83 -9.70 -34.43
CA ALA A 186 -19.09 -8.95 -34.47
C ALA A 186 -18.80 -7.44 -34.39
N LEU A 187 -19.51 -6.64 -35.20
CA LEU A 187 -19.43 -5.18 -35.17
C LEU A 187 -19.84 -4.64 -33.78
N GLN A 188 -19.07 -3.70 -33.24
CA GLN A 188 -19.42 -3.01 -31.99
C GLN A 188 -20.75 -2.25 -32.15
N ARG A 189 -21.45 -1.98 -31.03
CA ARG A 189 -22.77 -1.31 -31.07
C ARG A 189 -22.75 0.02 -31.85
N SER A 190 -21.73 0.86 -31.65
CA SER A 190 -21.57 2.12 -32.37
C SER A 190 -21.43 1.90 -33.88
N GLN A 191 -20.61 0.93 -34.28
CA GLN A 191 -20.40 0.58 -35.69
C GLN A 191 -21.67 -0.01 -36.32
N ARG A 192 -22.44 -0.82 -35.57
CA ARG A 192 -23.75 -1.33 -36.02
C ARG A 192 -24.75 -0.20 -36.18
N ALA A 193 -24.80 0.73 -35.23
CA ALA A 193 -25.67 1.91 -35.29
C ALA A 193 -25.31 2.80 -36.49
N GLU A 194 -24.03 3.10 -36.69
CA GLU A 194 -23.55 3.87 -37.87
C GLU A 194 -23.87 3.17 -39.20
N LEU A 195 -23.79 1.84 -39.26
CA LEU A 195 -24.17 1.07 -40.45
C LEU A 195 -25.69 1.06 -40.66
N LEU A 196 -26.50 0.94 -39.60
CA LEU A 196 -27.96 1.01 -39.67
C LEU A 196 -28.44 2.41 -40.06
N ASP A 197 -27.88 3.46 -39.45
CA ASP A 197 -28.12 4.85 -39.82
C ASP A 197 -27.68 5.12 -41.26
N GLY A 198 -26.56 4.52 -41.68
CA GLY A 198 -26.08 4.57 -43.07
C GLY A 198 -27.00 3.85 -44.06
N ILE A 199 -27.69 2.79 -43.65
CA ILE A 199 -28.73 2.10 -44.45
C ILE A 199 -29.97 2.98 -44.56
N ASP A 200 -30.44 3.56 -43.45
CA ASP A 200 -31.60 4.45 -43.43
C ASP A 200 -31.37 5.76 -44.18
N ALA A 201 -30.13 6.27 -44.21
CA ALA A 201 -29.74 7.46 -44.94
C ALA A 201 -29.36 7.19 -46.42
N SER A 202 -29.19 5.94 -46.84
CA SER A 202 -28.80 5.61 -48.20
C SER A 202 -29.98 5.59 -49.17
N ASP A 203 -29.79 6.15 -50.37
CA ASP A 203 -30.73 5.92 -51.48
C ASP A 203 -30.79 4.42 -51.79
N LYS A 204 -32.02 3.89 -51.90
CA LYS A 204 -32.37 2.45 -52.00
C LYS A 204 -31.94 1.79 -53.32
N GLY A 205 -30.71 2.01 -53.77
CA GLY A 205 -30.10 1.31 -54.90
C GLY A 205 -29.45 -0.01 -54.46
N GLU A 206 -29.59 -1.08 -55.27
CA GLU A 206 -29.02 -2.40 -54.96
C GLU A 206 -27.49 -2.37 -54.71
N ALA A 207 -26.77 -1.41 -55.31
CA ALA A 207 -25.32 -1.27 -55.15
C ALA A 207 -24.88 -0.65 -53.81
N SER A 208 -25.67 0.28 -53.23
CA SER A 208 -25.40 0.85 -51.90
C SER A 208 -25.72 -0.16 -50.81
N LEU A 209 -26.87 -0.84 -50.93
CA LEU A 209 -27.27 -1.96 -50.08
C LEU A 209 -26.23 -3.09 -50.13
N GLY A 210 -25.70 -3.43 -51.30
CA GLY A 210 -24.64 -4.44 -51.45
C GLY A 210 -23.36 -4.09 -50.71
N ARG A 211 -22.90 -2.83 -50.75
CA ARG A 211 -21.73 -2.37 -49.98
C ARG A 211 -21.98 -2.36 -48.47
N LEU A 212 -23.17 -1.96 -48.04
CA LEU A 212 -23.57 -1.95 -46.63
C LEU A 212 -23.74 -3.38 -46.08
N LEU A 213 -24.31 -4.29 -46.86
CA LEU A 213 -24.38 -5.73 -46.56
C LEU A 213 -22.99 -6.36 -46.47
N VAL A 214 -22.07 -6.01 -47.37
CA VAL A 214 -20.65 -6.42 -47.26
C VAL A 214 -20.03 -5.87 -45.98
N GLY A 215 -20.30 -4.61 -45.61
CA GLY A 215 -19.85 -4.04 -44.33
C GLY A 215 -20.42 -4.75 -43.10
N LEU A 216 -21.69 -5.19 -43.15
CA LEU A 216 -22.36 -5.95 -42.09
C LEU A 216 -21.88 -7.41 -41.99
N ILE A 217 -21.56 -8.04 -43.12
CA ILE A 217 -21.16 -9.46 -43.21
C ILE A 217 -19.67 -9.65 -42.91
N PHE A 218 -18.82 -8.75 -43.41
CA PHE A 218 -17.37 -8.87 -43.31
C PHE A 218 -16.76 -8.01 -42.20
N GLY A 219 -17.55 -7.10 -41.60
CA GLY A 219 -17.01 -6.02 -40.79
C GLY A 219 -16.22 -5.07 -41.69
N THR A 220 -16.23 -3.77 -41.37
CA THR A 220 -15.30 -2.86 -42.06
C THR A 220 -13.87 -3.26 -41.70
N GLU A 221 -13.16 -3.90 -42.64
CA GLU A 221 -11.71 -4.19 -42.55
C GLU A 221 -10.84 -2.90 -42.59
N THR A 222 -11.33 -1.78 -42.07
CA THR A 222 -10.69 -0.46 -42.18
C THR A 222 -9.99 -0.02 -40.90
N GLY A 223 -9.98 -0.82 -39.84
CA GLY A 223 -9.15 -0.54 -38.66
C GLY A 223 -7.66 -0.70 -38.98
N THR A 224 -6.82 0.26 -38.57
CA THR A 224 -5.35 0.13 -38.63
C THR A 224 -4.89 -1.08 -37.81
N THR A 225 -3.79 -1.73 -38.19
CA THR A 225 -3.26 -2.95 -37.54
C THR A 225 -3.07 -2.77 -36.03
N LEU A 226 -2.67 -1.57 -35.60
CA LEU A 226 -2.49 -1.19 -34.20
C LEU A 226 -3.81 -1.15 -33.40
N SER A 227 -4.88 -0.60 -33.98
CA SER A 227 -6.21 -0.57 -33.35
C SER A 227 -6.80 -1.98 -33.19
N ARG A 228 -6.44 -2.91 -34.08
CA ARG A 228 -6.88 -4.32 -34.00
C ARG A 228 -6.19 -5.07 -32.86
N ALA A 229 -4.87 -4.90 -32.72
CA ALA A 229 -4.11 -5.57 -31.66
C ALA A 229 -4.58 -5.16 -30.26
N GLY A 230 -4.88 -3.87 -30.04
CA GLY A 230 -5.43 -3.40 -28.77
C GLY A 230 -6.79 -4.03 -28.43
N GLN A 231 -7.71 -4.09 -29.39
CA GLN A 231 -9.03 -4.71 -29.18
C GLN A 231 -8.94 -6.22 -28.91
N ASP A 232 -7.96 -6.90 -29.50
CA ASP A 232 -7.73 -8.32 -29.24
C ASP A 232 -7.14 -8.55 -27.84
N ALA A 233 -6.24 -7.67 -27.38
CA ALA A 233 -5.72 -7.70 -26.01
C ALA A 233 -6.81 -7.42 -24.97
N GLU A 234 -7.67 -6.42 -25.21
CA GLU A 234 -8.83 -6.12 -24.35
C GLU A 234 -9.78 -7.32 -24.25
N PHE A 235 -10.07 -7.97 -25.39
CA PHE A 235 -10.90 -9.17 -25.43
C PHE A 235 -10.29 -10.31 -24.63
N GLU A 236 -9.00 -10.62 -24.83
CA GLU A 236 -8.33 -11.68 -24.09
C GLU A 236 -8.28 -11.41 -22.59
N LEU A 237 -8.11 -10.15 -22.18
CA LEU A 237 -8.19 -9.78 -20.78
C LEU A 237 -9.57 -10.05 -20.19
N ALA A 238 -10.63 -9.69 -20.91
CA ALA A 238 -11.99 -9.96 -20.45
C ALA A 238 -12.34 -11.47 -20.47
N ARG A 239 -11.80 -12.23 -21.44
CA ARG A 239 -11.90 -13.69 -21.44
C ARG A 239 -11.20 -14.29 -20.22
N LYS A 240 -9.99 -13.83 -19.90
CA LYS A 240 -9.25 -14.23 -18.68
C LYS A 240 -10.05 -13.91 -17.41
N LEU A 241 -10.69 -12.74 -17.35
CA LEU A 241 -11.57 -12.37 -16.23
C LEU A 241 -12.71 -13.40 -16.06
N LEU A 242 -13.47 -13.66 -17.13
CA LEU A 242 -14.68 -14.46 -17.05
C LEU A 242 -14.39 -15.96 -16.92
N VAL A 243 -13.43 -16.48 -17.69
CA VAL A 243 -13.13 -17.91 -17.75
C VAL A 243 -12.14 -18.30 -16.65
N ASP A 244 -10.99 -17.63 -16.59
CA ASP A 244 -9.85 -18.10 -15.81
C ASP A 244 -10.00 -17.64 -14.36
N ALA A 245 -10.25 -16.33 -14.13
CA ALA A 245 -10.43 -15.78 -12.78
C ALA A 245 -11.81 -16.09 -12.17
N ALA A 246 -12.90 -15.90 -12.90
CA ALA A 246 -14.26 -16.14 -12.40
C ALA A 246 -14.72 -17.61 -12.53
N LYS A 247 -13.91 -18.47 -13.16
CA LYS A 247 -14.17 -19.90 -13.36
C LYS A 247 -15.49 -20.20 -14.07
N ILE A 248 -15.93 -19.32 -14.96
CA ILE A 248 -17.14 -19.56 -15.77
C ILE A 248 -16.79 -20.54 -16.89
N ALA A 249 -17.47 -21.69 -16.90
CA ALA A 249 -17.25 -22.71 -17.91
C ALA A 249 -17.56 -22.15 -19.33
N PRO A 250 -16.70 -22.35 -20.34
CA PRO A 250 -16.94 -21.86 -21.70
C PRO A 250 -18.27 -22.31 -22.32
N ALA A 251 -18.76 -23.51 -21.94
CA ALA A 251 -20.07 -24.01 -22.35
C ALA A 251 -21.23 -23.08 -21.95
N SER A 252 -21.10 -22.36 -20.84
CA SER A 252 -22.10 -21.39 -20.38
C SER A 252 -22.31 -20.25 -21.39
N PHE A 253 -21.28 -19.84 -22.13
CA PHE A 253 -21.43 -18.82 -23.18
C PHE A 253 -22.19 -19.35 -24.41
N VAL A 254 -22.04 -20.66 -24.70
CA VAL A 254 -22.81 -21.33 -25.76
C VAL A 254 -24.28 -21.40 -25.37
N GLU A 255 -24.56 -21.80 -24.13
CA GLU A 255 -25.93 -21.82 -23.59
C GLU A 255 -26.56 -20.42 -23.57
N LEU A 256 -25.79 -19.39 -23.19
CA LEU A 256 -26.22 -18.01 -23.22
C LEU A 256 -26.59 -17.56 -24.63
N GLN A 257 -25.74 -17.89 -25.62
CA GLN A 257 -25.99 -17.57 -27.03
C GLN A 257 -27.28 -18.21 -27.54
N LEU A 258 -27.50 -19.49 -27.23
CA LEU A 258 -28.70 -20.23 -27.62
C LEU A 258 -29.95 -19.71 -26.91
N GLY A 259 -29.86 -19.42 -25.60
CA GLY A 259 -30.98 -18.89 -24.82
C GLY A 259 -31.46 -17.52 -25.32
N LEU A 260 -30.52 -16.65 -25.71
CA LEU A 260 -30.82 -15.36 -26.32
C LEU A 260 -31.46 -15.52 -27.71
N ALA A 261 -30.93 -16.41 -28.55
CA ALA A 261 -31.47 -16.67 -29.89
C ALA A 261 -32.89 -17.26 -29.85
N ASP A 262 -33.18 -18.10 -28.86
CA ASP A 262 -34.48 -18.75 -28.66
C ASP A 262 -35.48 -17.88 -27.88
N GLY A 263 -35.08 -16.69 -27.39
CA GLY A 263 -35.94 -15.81 -26.60
C GLY A 263 -36.33 -16.35 -25.22
N ARG A 264 -35.48 -17.19 -24.60
CA ARG A 264 -35.73 -17.80 -23.29
C ARG A 264 -35.30 -16.88 -22.14
N GLU A 265 -36.02 -15.78 -21.94
CA GLU A 265 -35.64 -14.71 -21.00
C GLU A 265 -35.33 -15.21 -19.57
N GLY A 266 -36.22 -16.00 -18.96
CA GLY A 266 -35.99 -16.51 -17.60
C GLY A 266 -34.81 -17.49 -17.47
N TYR A 267 -34.47 -18.23 -18.54
CA TYR A 267 -33.27 -19.06 -18.57
C TYR A 267 -32.00 -18.21 -18.64
N VAL A 268 -32.01 -17.20 -19.51
CA VAL A 268 -30.90 -16.24 -19.66
C VAL A 268 -30.66 -15.49 -18.35
N GLU A 269 -31.72 -14.99 -17.70
CA GLU A 269 -31.63 -14.30 -16.41
C GLU A 269 -31.04 -15.21 -15.32
N GLY A 270 -31.52 -16.46 -15.23
CA GLY A 270 -30.97 -17.45 -14.30
C GLY A 270 -29.49 -17.75 -14.56
N LEU A 271 -29.09 -17.90 -15.82
CA LEU A 271 -27.69 -18.16 -16.21
C LEU A 271 -26.78 -16.97 -15.88
N VAL A 272 -27.20 -15.75 -16.21
CA VAL A 272 -26.49 -14.50 -15.87
C VAL A 272 -26.36 -14.35 -14.34
N GLY A 273 -27.43 -14.65 -13.59
CA GLY A 273 -27.39 -14.66 -12.13
C GLY A 273 -26.33 -15.61 -11.57
N ARG A 274 -26.18 -16.81 -12.16
CA ARG A 274 -25.12 -17.77 -11.79
C ARG A 274 -23.73 -17.29 -12.19
N MET A 275 -23.57 -16.62 -13.34
CA MET A 275 -22.30 -15.99 -13.74
C MET A 275 -21.90 -14.89 -12.75
N ASN A 276 -22.84 -14.02 -12.34
CA ASN A 276 -22.60 -12.98 -11.35
C ASN A 276 -22.21 -13.54 -9.98
N ALA A 277 -22.86 -14.61 -9.54
CA ALA A 277 -22.48 -15.32 -8.31
C ALA A 277 -21.05 -15.86 -8.40
N ALA A 278 -20.67 -16.47 -9.53
CA ALA A 278 -19.32 -16.99 -9.75
C ALA A 278 -18.25 -15.88 -9.75
N ILE A 279 -18.53 -14.72 -10.37
CA ILE A 279 -17.65 -13.54 -10.33
C ILE A 279 -17.44 -13.09 -8.88
N LYS A 280 -18.52 -12.95 -8.12
CA LYS A 280 -18.48 -12.49 -6.73
C LYS A 280 -17.70 -13.47 -5.83
N GLU A 281 -17.94 -14.76 -5.98
CA GLU A 281 -17.31 -15.81 -5.17
C GLU A 281 -15.81 -15.97 -5.47
N ASN A 282 -15.41 -15.92 -6.74
CA ASN A 282 -14.03 -16.24 -7.12
C ASN A 282 -13.07 -15.05 -7.16
N LEU A 283 -13.54 -13.82 -7.45
CA LEU A 283 -12.64 -12.66 -7.57
C LEU A 283 -12.45 -11.89 -6.25
N ASN A 284 -13.50 -11.76 -5.44
CA ASN A 284 -13.47 -11.02 -4.16
C ASN A 284 -12.72 -9.67 -4.23
N ILE A 285 -13.03 -8.85 -5.24
CA ILE A 285 -12.28 -7.62 -5.58
C ILE A 285 -12.32 -6.60 -4.43
N GLN A 286 -13.40 -6.58 -3.65
CA GLN A 286 -13.62 -5.65 -2.54
C GLN A 286 -12.60 -5.83 -1.40
N ARG A 287 -11.94 -6.99 -1.33
CA ARG A 287 -10.82 -7.23 -0.42
C ARG A 287 -9.59 -6.39 -0.77
N TRP A 288 -9.36 -6.22 -2.07
CA TRP A 288 -8.15 -5.60 -2.60
C TRP A 288 -8.33 -4.11 -2.86
N TRP A 289 -9.51 -3.68 -3.30
CA TRP A 289 -9.82 -2.28 -3.57
C TRP A 289 -10.42 -1.58 -2.33
N THR A 290 -9.66 -0.68 -1.71
CA THR A 290 -10.06 -0.04 -0.45
C THR A 290 -10.81 1.27 -0.63
N GLN A 291 -10.74 1.90 -1.81
CA GLN A 291 -11.40 3.18 -2.07
C GLN A 291 -12.93 3.11 -1.99
N ASP A 292 -13.49 1.99 -2.44
CA ASP A 292 -14.89 1.68 -2.33
C ASP A 292 -15.03 0.18 -2.05
N LYS A 293 -15.37 -0.18 -0.82
CA LYS A 293 -15.61 -1.58 -0.44
C LYS A 293 -17.03 -2.05 -0.75
N GLN A 294 -17.90 -1.15 -1.21
CA GLN A 294 -19.33 -1.40 -1.39
C GLN A 294 -19.72 -1.28 -2.87
N PHE A 295 -19.05 -2.06 -3.72
CA PHE A 295 -19.46 -2.26 -5.10
C PHE A 295 -19.46 -3.75 -5.44
N ASP A 296 -20.24 -4.12 -6.45
CA ASP A 296 -20.23 -5.44 -7.08
C ASP A 296 -19.91 -5.28 -8.58
N LEU A 297 -18.98 -6.10 -9.09
CA LEU A 297 -18.76 -6.24 -10.52
C LEU A 297 -19.76 -7.26 -11.06
N LEU A 298 -20.56 -6.84 -12.03
CA LEU A 298 -21.62 -7.65 -12.62
C LEU A 298 -21.46 -7.76 -14.13
N VAL A 299 -22.09 -8.80 -14.68
CA VAL A 299 -22.32 -9.00 -16.09
C VAL A 299 -23.81 -8.93 -16.40
N GLU A 300 -24.12 -8.31 -17.54
CA GLU A 300 -25.46 -8.25 -18.13
C GLU A 300 -25.41 -8.85 -19.54
N ALA A 301 -26.34 -9.76 -19.83
CA ALA A 301 -26.49 -10.28 -21.18
C ALA A 301 -27.23 -9.28 -22.07
N ARG A 302 -26.64 -8.97 -23.21
CA ARG A 302 -27.27 -8.26 -24.32
C ARG A 302 -27.32 -9.19 -25.53
N GLU A 303 -28.03 -8.79 -26.58
CA GLU A 303 -28.28 -9.64 -27.77
C GLU A 303 -27.04 -10.32 -28.36
N HIS A 304 -25.88 -9.65 -28.34
CA HIS A 304 -24.64 -10.14 -28.99
C HIS A 304 -23.39 -10.05 -28.09
N GLU A 305 -23.53 -9.46 -26.92
CA GLU A 305 -22.42 -9.09 -26.04
C GLU A 305 -22.80 -9.28 -24.57
N ILE A 306 -21.80 -9.53 -23.75
CA ILE A 306 -21.90 -9.45 -22.30
C ILE A 306 -21.35 -8.08 -21.91
N ALA A 307 -22.17 -7.25 -21.27
CA ALA A 307 -21.72 -5.96 -20.74
C ALA A 307 -21.24 -6.12 -19.29
N LEU A 308 -20.11 -5.50 -18.98
CA LEU A 308 -19.57 -5.39 -17.64
C LEU A 308 -20.11 -4.11 -17.00
N THR A 309 -20.68 -4.25 -15.80
CA THR A 309 -21.29 -3.15 -15.06
C THR A 309 -20.81 -3.13 -13.61
N ILE A 310 -20.81 -1.93 -13.02
CA ILE A 310 -20.52 -1.75 -11.60
C ILE A 310 -21.82 -1.36 -10.92
N GLN A 311 -22.23 -2.17 -9.95
CA GLN A 311 -23.27 -1.79 -9.03
C GLN A 311 -22.62 -1.20 -7.78
N ASP A 312 -22.92 0.05 -7.46
CA ASP A 312 -22.40 0.68 -6.23
C ASP A 312 -23.32 0.45 -5.02
N ARG A 313 -22.93 0.99 -3.86
CA ARG A 313 -23.69 0.92 -2.61
C ARG A 313 -25.11 1.48 -2.68
N THR A 314 -25.42 2.29 -3.69
CA THR A 314 -26.76 2.84 -3.92
C THR A 314 -27.64 1.91 -4.74
N ALA A 315 -27.14 0.70 -5.07
CA ALA A 315 -27.71 -0.24 -6.03
C ALA A 315 -27.86 0.33 -7.45
N SER A 316 -27.26 1.49 -7.72
CA SER A 316 -27.22 2.08 -9.05
C SER A 316 -26.19 1.36 -9.88
N THR A 317 -26.62 0.87 -11.04
CA THR A 317 -25.75 0.21 -12.01
C THR A 317 -25.20 1.24 -12.98
N TYR A 318 -23.88 1.30 -13.09
CA TYR A 318 -23.16 2.13 -14.05
C TYR A 318 -22.44 1.24 -15.05
N SER A 319 -22.28 1.73 -16.28
CA SER A 319 -21.34 1.08 -17.18
C SER A 319 -19.91 1.18 -16.63
N PHE A 320 -19.09 0.19 -16.94
CA PHE A 320 -17.71 0.12 -16.43
C PHE A 320 -16.87 1.37 -16.76
N LYS A 321 -17.16 2.06 -17.87
CA LYS A 321 -16.54 3.34 -18.27
C LYS A 321 -17.00 4.57 -17.49
N GLU A 322 -18.19 4.55 -16.92
CA GLU A 322 -18.78 5.72 -16.25
C GLU A 322 -18.28 5.90 -14.81
N ARG A 323 -17.67 4.88 -14.20
CA ARG A 323 -17.13 4.93 -12.84
C ARG A 323 -15.63 4.62 -12.82
N SER A 324 -14.90 5.53 -12.17
CA SER A 324 -13.44 5.63 -11.95
C SER A 324 -12.52 4.82 -12.87
N GLN A 325 -11.85 5.54 -13.78
CA GLN A 325 -10.73 5.05 -14.59
C GLN A 325 -9.73 4.23 -13.78
N GLY A 326 -9.42 4.63 -12.53
CA GLY A 326 -8.52 3.90 -11.64
C GLY A 326 -8.97 2.48 -11.30
N LEU A 327 -10.25 2.25 -11.00
CA LEU A 327 -10.76 0.90 -10.70
C LEU A 327 -10.67 -0.02 -11.92
N ARG A 328 -10.90 0.52 -13.13
CA ARG A 328 -10.76 -0.24 -14.38
C ARG A 328 -9.34 -0.74 -14.59
N PHE A 329 -8.33 0.11 -14.41
CA PHE A 329 -6.93 -0.28 -14.53
C PHE A 329 -6.49 -1.21 -13.40
N PHE A 330 -6.92 -0.94 -12.17
CA PHE A 330 -6.67 -1.83 -11.04
C PHE A 330 -7.22 -3.24 -11.29
N LEU A 331 -8.45 -3.36 -11.78
CA LEU A 331 -9.04 -4.65 -12.10
C LEU A 331 -8.30 -5.34 -13.25
N SER A 332 -7.82 -4.59 -14.25
CA SER A 332 -6.94 -5.15 -15.29
C SER A 332 -5.69 -5.79 -14.69
N TYR A 333 -5.02 -5.12 -13.75
CA TYR A 333 -3.82 -5.64 -13.09
C TYR A 333 -4.15 -6.88 -12.27
N PHE A 334 -5.20 -6.81 -11.46
CA PHE A 334 -5.68 -7.93 -10.65
C PHE A 334 -5.99 -9.17 -11.49
N VAL A 335 -6.72 -9.02 -12.60
CA VAL A 335 -7.09 -10.13 -13.48
C VAL A 335 -5.86 -10.70 -14.20
N GLN A 336 -4.97 -9.85 -14.72
CA GLN A 336 -3.74 -10.32 -15.37
C GLN A 336 -2.90 -11.19 -14.42
N LEU A 337 -2.72 -10.72 -13.18
CA LEU A 337 -1.96 -11.44 -12.16
C LEU A 337 -2.66 -12.73 -11.72
N THR A 338 -3.95 -12.66 -11.43
CA THR A 338 -4.73 -13.82 -10.99
C THR A 338 -4.75 -14.91 -12.07
N ALA A 339 -5.03 -14.54 -13.33
CA ALA A 339 -5.07 -15.50 -14.43
C ALA A 339 -3.69 -16.10 -14.73
N HIS A 340 -2.62 -15.30 -14.62
CA HIS A 340 -1.26 -15.81 -14.80
C HIS A 340 -0.88 -16.80 -13.69
N ARG A 341 -1.15 -16.46 -12.43
CA ARG A 341 -0.91 -17.34 -11.27
C ARG A 341 -1.68 -18.66 -11.37
N LEU A 342 -2.91 -18.64 -11.91
CA LEU A 342 -3.70 -19.85 -12.11
C LEU A 342 -3.20 -20.73 -13.28
N ALA A 343 -2.47 -20.16 -14.23
CA ALA A 343 -1.97 -20.87 -15.41
C ALA A 343 -0.56 -21.46 -15.22
N GLY A 344 0.24 -20.85 -14.34
CA GLY A 344 1.62 -21.26 -14.06
C GLY A 344 1.80 -21.83 -12.64
N ASP A 345 3.05 -22.10 -12.28
CA ASP A 345 3.44 -22.47 -10.92
C ASP A 345 3.82 -21.26 -10.04
N GLY A 346 3.81 -20.05 -10.61
CA GLY A 346 4.09 -18.80 -9.91
C GLY A 346 5.58 -18.50 -9.74
N SER A 347 6.49 -19.25 -10.36
CA SER A 347 7.95 -19.08 -10.20
C SER A 347 8.58 -18.00 -11.11
N ASP A 348 7.76 -17.23 -11.82
CA ASP A 348 8.19 -16.23 -12.81
C ASP A 348 8.61 -14.89 -12.18
N ILE A 349 9.42 -14.13 -12.92
CA ILE A 349 9.70 -12.71 -12.65
C ILE A 349 8.64 -11.85 -13.34
N LEU A 350 7.80 -11.21 -12.53
CA LEU A 350 6.83 -10.21 -12.93
C LEU A 350 7.53 -8.85 -13.15
N LEU A 351 7.40 -8.29 -14.35
CA LEU A 351 7.92 -6.98 -14.73
C LEU A 351 6.78 -5.98 -14.96
N LEU A 352 6.88 -4.78 -14.37
CA LEU A 352 5.91 -3.69 -14.58
C LEU A 352 6.61 -2.38 -14.91
N ASP A 353 6.13 -1.70 -15.95
CA ASP A 353 6.59 -0.37 -16.37
C ASP A 353 5.53 0.70 -16.03
N GLU A 354 5.84 1.54 -15.05
CA GLU A 354 5.02 2.69 -14.62
C GLU A 354 3.52 2.38 -14.40
N PRO A 355 3.17 1.39 -13.55
CA PRO A 355 1.77 1.01 -13.32
C PRO A 355 0.99 2.06 -12.49
N ASP A 356 1.63 3.16 -12.10
CA ASP A 356 1.03 4.23 -11.30
C ASP A 356 0.19 5.24 -12.11
N ALA A 357 0.36 5.30 -13.44
CA ALA A 357 -0.16 6.38 -14.30
C ALA A 357 -1.68 6.63 -14.19
N TYR A 358 -2.48 5.59 -13.93
CA TYR A 358 -3.95 5.68 -13.88
C TYR A 358 -4.54 5.51 -12.47
N LEU A 359 -3.70 5.28 -11.46
CA LEU A 359 -4.11 5.00 -10.10
C LEU A 359 -3.91 6.22 -9.19
N SER A 360 -4.91 6.52 -8.37
CA SER A 360 -4.74 7.45 -7.24
C SER A 360 -3.79 6.88 -6.16
N SER A 361 -3.31 7.70 -5.23
CA SER A 361 -2.42 7.26 -4.14
C SER A 361 -2.91 6.03 -3.37
N VAL A 362 -4.20 5.98 -3.01
CA VAL A 362 -4.80 4.81 -2.34
C VAL A 362 -4.84 3.59 -3.27
N GLY A 363 -5.20 3.77 -4.54
CA GLY A 363 -5.21 2.68 -5.51
C GLY A 363 -3.81 2.12 -5.80
N GLN A 364 -2.76 2.94 -5.70
CA GLN A 364 -1.36 2.49 -5.79
C GLN A 364 -0.97 1.66 -4.57
N GLN A 365 -1.41 2.03 -3.36
CA GLN A 365 -1.24 1.21 -2.16
C GLN A 365 -1.99 -0.12 -2.26
N ASP A 366 -3.19 -0.12 -2.84
CA ASP A 366 -3.92 -1.36 -3.14
C ASP A 366 -3.16 -2.24 -4.15
N LEU A 367 -2.51 -1.65 -5.16
CA LEU A 367 -1.66 -2.38 -6.10
C LEU A 367 -0.44 -2.99 -5.39
N LEU A 368 0.23 -2.27 -4.49
CA LEU A 368 1.34 -2.83 -3.70
C LEU A 368 0.94 -4.09 -2.94
N ARG A 369 -0.27 -4.12 -2.37
CA ARG A 369 -0.80 -5.29 -1.67
C ARG A 369 -0.95 -6.50 -2.59
N ILE A 370 -1.44 -6.30 -3.83
CA ILE A 370 -1.55 -7.39 -4.81
C ILE A 370 -0.17 -7.87 -5.27
N LEU A 371 0.78 -6.94 -5.51
CA LEU A 371 2.14 -7.31 -5.89
C LEU A 371 2.86 -8.09 -4.78
N HIS A 372 2.61 -7.73 -3.52
CA HIS A 372 3.09 -8.47 -2.37
C HIS A 372 2.48 -9.87 -2.30
N ASP A 373 1.17 -10.02 -2.48
CA ASP A 373 0.51 -11.34 -2.52
C ASP A 373 0.99 -12.21 -3.70
N TYR A 374 1.30 -11.62 -4.85
CA TYR A 374 1.90 -12.37 -5.95
C TYR A 374 3.28 -12.95 -5.57
N SER A 375 4.07 -12.19 -4.81
CA SER A 375 5.41 -12.61 -4.38
C SER A 375 5.42 -13.52 -3.15
N LYS A 376 4.48 -13.30 -2.23
CA LYS A 376 4.28 -14.10 -1.02
C LYS A 376 2.78 -14.39 -0.86
N PRO A 377 2.26 -15.39 -1.59
CA PRO A 377 0.84 -15.73 -1.56
C PRO A 377 0.37 -16.07 -0.15
N GLU A 378 -0.76 -15.48 0.27
CA GLU A 378 -1.33 -15.78 1.60
C GLU A 378 -1.83 -17.23 1.74
N ASP A 379 -2.09 -17.91 0.62
CA ASP A 379 -2.45 -19.33 0.59
C ASP A 379 -1.25 -20.28 0.78
N GLY A 380 -0.03 -19.73 0.95
CA GLY A 380 1.20 -20.48 1.13
C GLY A 380 1.72 -21.12 -0.15
N GLY A 381 1.17 -20.76 -1.32
CA GLY A 381 1.68 -21.19 -2.62
C GLY A 381 3.07 -20.64 -2.94
N GLN A 382 3.69 -21.17 -3.99
CA GLN A 382 4.96 -20.65 -4.50
C GLN A 382 4.73 -19.27 -5.12
N GLY A 383 5.54 -18.29 -4.69
CA GLY A 383 5.43 -16.90 -5.13
C GLY A 383 6.56 -16.49 -6.06
N GLY A 384 6.25 -15.54 -6.95
CA GLY A 384 7.18 -15.05 -7.95
C GLY A 384 8.05 -13.89 -7.47
N GLN A 385 8.99 -13.47 -8.30
CA GLN A 385 9.72 -12.22 -8.08
C GLN A 385 9.00 -11.07 -8.78
N VAL A 386 8.97 -9.89 -8.17
CA VAL A 386 8.38 -8.70 -8.76
C VAL A 386 9.46 -7.64 -8.92
N VAL A 387 9.63 -7.11 -10.13
CA VAL A 387 10.46 -5.94 -10.40
C VAL A 387 9.63 -4.92 -11.14
N TYR A 388 9.45 -3.75 -10.55
CA TYR A 388 8.71 -2.68 -11.19
C TYR A 388 9.43 -1.36 -11.12
N VAL A 389 9.14 -0.50 -12.09
CA VAL A 389 9.65 0.86 -12.13
C VAL A 389 8.50 1.83 -11.87
N THR A 390 8.78 2.88 -11.11
CA THR A 390 7.76 3.88 -10.80
C THR A 390 8.36 5.26 -10.55
N HIS A 391 7.55 6.28 -10.79
CA HIS A 391 7.80 7.66 -10.39
C HIS A 391 7.05 8.05 -9.12
N SER A 392 6.14 7.20 -8.66
CA SER A 392 5.27 7.56 -7.57
C SER A 392 5.86 7.17 -6.21
N PRO A 393 5.91 8.11 -5.25
CA PRO A 393 6.25 7.78 -3.87
C PRO A 393 5.19 6.91 -3.18
N PHE A 394 3.97 6.83 -3.73
CA PHE A 394 2.87 6.02 -3.19
C PHE A 394 2.86 4.58 -3.73
N LEU A 395 3.75 4.25 -4.66
CA LEU A 395 3.95 2.87 -5.12
C LEU A 395 5.30 2.34 -4.60
N ILE A 396 5.63 2.67 -3.36
CA ILE A 396 6.82 2.18 -2.66
C ILE A 396 6.36 1.61 -1.32
N ASP A 397 6.85 0.42 -0.98
CA ASP A 397 6.65 -0.14 0.35
C ASP A 397 7.61 0.52 1.35
N LYS A 398 7.05 1.41 2.18
CA LYS A 398 7.81 2.15 3.20
C LYS A 398 8.21 1.24 4.36
N ASN A 399 7.55 0.11 4.57
CA ASN A 399 7.94 -0.85 5.60
C ASN A 399 9.17 -1.66 5.21
N ALA A 400 9.48 -1.77 3.91
CA ALA A 400 10.61 -2.55 3.38
C ALA A 400 11.59 -1.70 2.54
N PRO A 401 12.28 -0.71 3.14
CA PRO A 401 13.18 0.19 2.43
C PRO A 401 14.34 -0.51 1.70
N GLN A 402 14.79 -1.67 2.21
CA GLN A 402 15.81 -2.54 1.61
C GLN A 402 15.41 -3.09 0.23
N ARG A 403 14.13 -3.00 -0.17
CA ARG A 403 13.62 -3.42 -1.49
C ARG A 403 13.70 -2.33 -2.55
N ILE A 404 14.06 -1.10 -2.17
CA ILE A 404 14.06 0.06 -3.05
C ILE A 404 15.44 0.21 -3.70
N ARG A 405 15.48 0.45 -5.02
CA ARG A 405 16.69 0.85 -5.75
C ARG A 405 16.45 2.19 -6.42
N VAL A 406 17.30 3.17 -6.10
CA VAL A 406 17.24 4.49 -6.73
C VAL A 406 18.23 4.55 -7.89
N LEU A 407 17.71 4.86 -9.08
CA LEU A 407 18.50 5.12 -10.28
C LEU A 407 18.53 6.61 -10.57
N ASP A 408 19.72 7.12 -10.84
CA ASP A 408 19.96 8.52 -11.19
C ASP A 408 20.60 8.64 -12.57
N LYS A 409 20.40 9.79 -13.22
CA LYS A 409 21.04 10.13 -14.49
C LYS A 409 22.37 10.83 -14.19
N GLY A 410 23.48 10.17 -14.51
CA GLY A 410 24.82 10.73 -14.41
C GLY A 410 25.07 11.87 -15.38
N ALA A 411 26.15 12.60 -15.13
CA ALA A 411 26.55 13.71 -15.97
C ALA A 411 27.19 13.21 -17.28
N ASP A 412 26.94 13.92 -18.37
CA ASP A 412 27.55 13.68 -19.68
C ASP A 412 27.48 12.22 -20.16
N GLU A 413 28.59 11.49 -20.08
CA GLU A 413 28.76 10.14 -20.61
C GLU A 413 28.51 9.04 -19.57
N GLU A 414 28.28 9.40 -18.31
CA GLU A 414 28.13 8.45 -17.20
C GLU A 414 26.91 7.54 -17.40
N GLY A 415 25.85 8.07 -18.02
CA GLY A 415 24.59 7.35 -18.19
C GLY A 415 23.90 7.06 -16.85
N THR A 416 23.23 5.92 -16.74
CA THR A 416 22.51 5.53 -15.52
C THR A 416 23.45 5.12 -14.39
N ARG A 417 23.24 5.69 -13.18
CA ARG A 417 23.95 5.37 -11.93
C ARG A 417 23.00 4.79 -10.89
N VAL A 418 23.53 3.94 -10.01
CA VAL A 418 22.79 3.40 -8.86
C VAL A 418 23.16 4.18 -7.61
N VAL A 419 22.20 4.85 -6.99
CA VAL A 419 22.44 5.59 -5.76
C VAL A 419 22.59 4.60 -4.60
N LYS A 420 23.81 4.52 -4.06
CA LYS A 420 24.12 3.72 -2.87
C LYS A 420 23.50 4.40 -1.63
N ASP A 421 23.07 3.62 -0.65
CA ASP A 421 22.50 4.11 0.62
C ASP A 421 21.16 4.86 0.55
N ALA A 422 20.40 4.73 -0.54
CA ALA A 422 19.07 5.34 -0.65
C ALA A 422 18.07 4.91 0.44
N ALA A 423 18.15 3.65 0.87
CA ALA A 423 17.37 3.10 1.97
C ALA A 423 17.81 3.68 3.34
N ASN A 424 19.12 3.90 3.51
CA ASN A 424 19.74 4.33 4.77
C ASN A 424 19.57 5.82 5.07
N ASN A 425 19.44 6.66 4.03
CA ASN A 425 19.06 8.08 4.17
C ASN A 425 17.55 8.29 4.10
N ARG A 426 16.79 7.20 4.29
CA ARG A 426 15.35 7.13 4.55
C ARG A 426 14.57 8.25 3.87
N TYR A 427 14.57 8.13 2.55
CA TYR A 427 13.86 8.95 1.57
C TYR A 427 14.51 10.28 1.18
N GLU A 428 15.58 10.80 1.79
CA GLU A 428 16.20 12.07 1.33
C GLU A 428 16.61 12.04 -0.17
N PRO A 429 17.23 10.95 -0.67
CA PRO A 429 17.55 10.81 -2.08
C PRO A 429 16.29 10.67 -2.95
N LEU A 430 15.24 10.02 -2.41
CA LEU A 430 13.93 9.93 -3.05
C LEU A 430 13.26 11.30 -3.15
N ARG A 431 13.24 12.09 -2.06
CA ARG A 431 12.70 13.45 -1.99
C ARG A 431 13.40 14.37 -2.98
N SER A 432 14.72 14.26 -3.09
CA SER A 432 15.52 15.03 -4.05
C SER A 432 15.24 14.62 -5.50
N SER A 433 15.11 13.31 -5.76
CA SER A 433 14.83 12.78 -7.11
C SER A 433 13.38 12.96 -7.58
N LEU A 434 12.41 13.02 -6.66
CA LEU A 434 10.97 13.17 -6.93
C LEU A 434 10.50 14.63 -6.79
N GLY A 435 11.32 15.51 -6.20
CA GLY A 435 11.04 16.93 -5.99
C GLY A 435 10.54 17.27 -4.58
N ALA A 436 11.19 18.24 -3.93
CA ALA A 436 10.95 18.63 -2.53
C ALA A 436 9.50 19.07 -2.22
N TYR A 437 8.80 19.71 -3.17
CA TYR A 437 7.44 20.22 -2.98
C TYR A 437 6.37 19.10 -3.00
N VAL A 438 6.60 18.05 -3.80
CA VAL A 438 5.73 16.86 -3.84
C VAL A 438 5.94 16.02 -2.58
N ALA A 439 7.17 15.96 -2.07
CA ALA A 439 7.46 15.33 -0.78
C ALA A 439 6.69 16.02 0.37
N GLU A 440 6.88 17.31 0.62
CA GLU A 440 6.33 17.98 1.81
C GLU A 440 4.79 18.00 1.88
N THR A 441 4.11 18.09 0.75
CA THR A 441 2.63 18.16 0.70
C THR A 441 1.95 16.77 0.64
N ALA A 442 2.70 15.71 0.30
CA ALA A 442 2.20 14.34 0.22
C ALA A 442 2.23 13.57 1.56
N PHE A 443 2.82 14.15 2.61
CA PHE A 443 3.10 13.49 3.89
C PHE A 443 2.16 13.88 5.05
N ILE A 444 1.11 14.68 4.81
CA ILE A 444 0.01 14.85 5.77
C ILE A 444 -1.26 14.31 5.11
N GLY A 445 -1.52 13.02 5.32
CA GLY A 445 -2.67 12.35 4.72
C GLY A 445 -2.83 10.93 5.26
N GLY A 446 -4.03 10.58 5.71
CA GLY A 446 -4.28 9.33 6.44
C GLY A 446 -4.08 9.51 7.95
N GLN A 447 -3.19 8.70 8.51
CA GLN A 447 -2.81 8.68 9.94
C GLN A 447 -1.48 9.39 10.17
N ASN A 448 -1.43 10.29 11.16
CA ASN A 448 -0.25 11.13 11.41
C ASN A 448 0.21 10.98 12.87
N LEU A 449 1.47 10.55 13.03
CA LEU A 449 2.15 10.48 14.32
C LEU A 449 3.10 11.67 14.44
N PHE A 450 2.77 12.63 15.30
CA PHE A 450 3.62 13.78 15.58
C PHE A 450 4.64 13.43 16.66
N VAL A 451 5.90 13.69 16.37
CA VAL A 451 7.04 13.46 17.26
C VAL A 451 7.86 14.74 17.38
N GLU A 452 8.73 14.81 18.38
CA GLU A 452 9.50 16.02 18.67
C GLU A 452 10.57 16.24 17.61
N GLY A 453 11.38 15.21 17.33
CA GLY A 453 12.60 15.33 16.54
C GLY A 453 12.74 14.36 15.37
N ALA A 454 13.75 14.61 14.53
CA ALA A 454 14.13 13.71 13.45
C ALA A 454 14.74 12.39 13.97
N GLY A 455 15.35 12.39 15.16
CA GLY A 455 15.84 11.18 15.83
C GLY A 455 14.72 10.17 16.07
N ASP A 456 13.61 10.64 16.66
CA ASP A 456 12.42 9.83 16.97
C ASP A 456 11.82 9.25 15.68
N GLN A 457 11.72 10.07 14.63
CA GLN A 457 11.29 9.59 13.32
C GLN A 457 12.15 8.42 12.86
N VAL A 458 13.48 8.58 12.89
CA VAL A 458 14.43 7.55 12.47
C VAL A 458 14.28 6.29 13.32
N LEU A 459 14.21 6.41 14.64
CA LEU A 459 14.04 5.26 15.55
C LEU A 459 12.73 4.53 15.29
N LEU A 460 11.59 5.21 15.38
CA LEU A 460 10.27 4.59 15.35
C LEU A 460 10.03 3.82 14.06
N ALA A 461 10.29 4.44 12.91
CA ALA A 461 10.04 3.76 11.65
C ALA A 461 11.17 2.80 11.24
N GLY A 462 12.41 3.01 11.69
CA GLY A 462 13.49 2.04 11.45
C GLY A 462 13.24 0.76 12.22
N LEU A 463 12.83 0.88 13.48
CA LEU A 463 12.45 -0.26 14.31
C LEU A 463 11.13 -0.88 13.87
N SER A 464 10.16 -0.10 13.37
CA SER A 464 8.95 -0.65 12.75
C SER A 464 9.28 -1.51 11.54
N SER A 465 10.12 -1.03 10.62
CA SER A 465 10.59 -1.80 9.47
C SER A 465 11.36 -3.06 9.89
N HIS A 466 12.29 -2.93 10.84
CA HIS A 466 13.09 -4.05 11.35
C HIS A 466 12.21 -5.15 11.96
N ILE A 467 11.31 -4.77 12.87
CA ILE A 467 10.40 -5.72 13.53
C ILE A 467 9.43 -6.31 12.51
N SER A 468 8.89 -5.50 11.60
CA SER A 468 7.96 -5.96 10.58
C SER A 468 8.58 -6.97 9.61
N ASP A 469 9.82 -6.74 9.17
CA ASP A 469 10.53 -7.70 8.32
C ASP A 469 10.82 -9.00 9.08
N ARG A 470 11.16 -8.92 10.38
CA ARG A 470 11.41 -10.11 11.19
C ARG A 470 10.14 -10.92 11.47
N GLU A 471 9.02 -10.25 11.73
CA GLU A 471 7.72 -10.87 12.03
C GLU A 471 6.90 -11.17 10.77
N GLN A 472 7.33 -10.68 9.61
CA GLN A 472 6.59 -10.74 8.34
C GLN A 472 5.16 -10.18 8.47
N SER A 473 4.99 -9.16 9.31
CA SER A 473 3.69 -8.54 9.61
C SER A 473 3.88 -7.13 10.13
N THR A 474 2.90 -6.25 9.91
CA THR A 474 2.81 -4.94 10.55
C THR A 474 1.85 -4.93 11.74
N ALA A 475 1.23 -6.06 12.09
CA ALA A 475 0.17 -6.11 13.11
C ALA A 475 0.63 -5.71 14.53
N SER A 476 1.93 -5.74 14.80
CA SER A 476 2.55 -5.42 16.09
C SER A 476 3.24 -4.06 16.11
N VAL A 477 3.26 -3.33 14.99
CA VAL A 477 4.05 -2.10 14.81
C VAL A 477 3.31 -1.08 13.94
N LEU A 478 3.94 0.07 13.67
CA LEU A 478 3.39 1.06 12.75
C LEU A 478 3.45 0.53 11.31
N ASP A 479 2.31 0.53 10.61
CA ASP A 479 2.28 0.34 9.17
C ASP A 479 2.66 1.65 8.47
N LEU A 480 3.93 1.76 8.05
CA LEU A 480 4.49 2.98 7.45
C LEU A 480 3.89 3.33 6.08
N ASN A 481 3.14 2.42 5.47
CA ASN A 481 2.36 2.72 4.26
C ASN A 481 1.09 3.51 4.57
N LYS A 482 0.56 3.42 5.80
CA LYS A 482 -0.63 4.15 6.28
C LYS A 482 -0.28 5.34 7.18
N VAL A 483 0.77 5.19 7.99
CA VAL A 483 1.19 6.15 9.01
C VAL A 483 2.29 7.04 8.46
N THR A 484 2.13 8.35 8.63
CA THR A 484 3.21 9.31 8.44
C THR A 484 3.71 9.82 9.77
N ILE A 485 5.01 9.69 10.03
CA ILE A 485 5.65 10.21 11.23
C ILE A 485 6.16 11.63 10.94
N VAL A 486 5.67 12.62 11.67
CA VAL A 486 5.92 14.05 11.46
C VAL A 486 6.78 14.60 12.59
N GLY A 487 8.03 14.92 12.29
CA GLY A 487 8.95 15.59 13.21
C GLY A 487 8.62 17.07 13.29
N SER A 488 8.55 17.60 14.51
CA SER A 488 8.01 18.95 14.76
C SER A 488 9.07 19.99 15.13
N GLY A 489 10.34 19.61 15.16
CA GLY A 489 11.46 20.52 15.47
C GLY A 489 11.60 20.85 16.96
N GLY A 490 11.08 19.98 17.83
CA GLY A 490 11.03 20.13 19.29
C GLY A 490 9.61 19.94 19.84
N ALA A 491 9.51 19.69 21.15
CA ALA A 491 8.23 19.55 21.86
C ALA A 491 7.29 20.75 21.66
N ASP A 492 7.83 21.97 21.63
CA ASP A 492 7.07 23.22 21.47
C ASP A 492 6.48 23.38 20.05
N GLY A 493 7.09 22.74 19.06
CA GLY A 493 6.58 22.68 17.68
C GLY A 493 5.40 21.72 17.51
N VAL A 494 5.32 20.66 18.33
CA VAL A 494 4.29 19.60 18.19
C VAL A 494 2.87 20.17 18.21
N PRO A 495 2.44 21.01 19.19
CA PRO A 495 1.09 21.54 19.22
C PRO A 495 0.73 22.38 17.98
N TYR A 496 1.68 23.14 17.45
CA TYR A 496 1.47 23.94 16.25
C TYR A 496 1.29 23.07 15.01
N MET A 497 2.12 22.05 14.85
CA MET A 497 2.03 21.10 13.72
C MET A 497 0.71 20.32 13.74
N VAL A 498 0.27 19.83 14.90
CA VAL A 498 -1.03 19.16 15.06
C VAL A 498 -2.17 20.12 14.70
N TYR A 499 -2.11 21.37 15.17
CA TYR A 499 -3.12 22.39 14.84
C TYR A 499 -3.17 22.68 13.33
N LEU A 500 -2.03 22.76 12.65
CA LEU A 500 -1.99 22.96 11.19
C LEU A 500 -2.58 21.78 10.43
N ALA A 501 -2.22 20.55 10.82
CA ALA A 501 -2.71 19.34 10.15
C ALA A 501 -4.22 19.16 10.29
N ARG A 502 -4.79 19.43 11.48
CA ARG A 502 -6.24 19.39 11.69
C ARG A 502 -6.97 20.58 11.06
N GLY A 503 -6.28 21.72 10.90
CA GLY A 503 -6.75 22.88 10.15
C GLY A 503 -8.13 23.39 10.59
N ARG A 504 -8.88 23.92 9.63
CA ARG A 504 -10.32 24.23 9.75
C ARG A 504 -11.17 23.48 8.73
N ASP A 505 -10.58 22.46 8.11
CA ASP A 505 -11.28 21.72 7.09
C ASP A 505 -12.39 20.87 7.71
N THR A 506 -13.41 20.57 6.92
CA THR A 506 -14.51 19.69 7.34
C THR A 506 -14.08 18.24 7.51
N VAL A 507 -12.94 17.86 6.95
CA VAL A 507 -12.33 16.54 7.13
C VAL A 507 -11.01 16.74 7.85
N LYS A 508 -10.91 16.25 9.08
CA LYS A 508 -9.66 16.29 9.82
C LYS A 508 -8.94 14.94 9.66
N PRO A 509 -7.61 14.93 9.57
CA PRO A 509 -6.85 13.69 9.55
C PRO A 509 -6.71 13.12 10.96
N ALA A 510 -6.52 11.80 11.05
CA ALA A 510 -6.19 11.13 12.30
C ALA A 510 -4.80 11.59 12.78
N CYS A 511 -4.72 11.97 14.06
CA CYS A 511 -3.52 12.54 14.66
C CYS A 511 -3.26 11.89 16.03
N VAL A 512 -2.02 11.48 16.28
CA VAL A 512 -1.51 11.08 17.60
C VAL A 512 -0.22 11.85 17.84
N ALA A 513 0.02 12.31 19.06
CA ALA A 513 1.25 12.98 19.47
C ALA A 513 2.03 12.11 20.45
N LEU A 514 3.32 11.89 20.19
CA LEU A 514 4.28 11.29 21.10
C LEU A 514 5.20 12.39 21.64
N LEU A 515 5.33 12.46 22.95
CA LEU A 515 6.11 13.47 23.67
C LEU A 515 7.02 12.82 24.70
N ASP A 516 8.16 13.44 24.97
CA ASP A 516 9.03 13.06 26.06
C ASP A 516 8.39 13.44 27.41
N GLY A 517 8.82 12.76 28.48
CA GLY A 517 8.37 12.98 29.85
C GLY A 517 8.97 14.22 30.52
N ASP A 518 9.83 14.94 29.82
CA ASP A 518 10.59 16.07 30.32
C ASP A 518 9.70 17.32 30.53
N THR A 519 10.33 18.44 30.90
CA THR A 519 9.58 19.68 31.15
C THR A 519 8.96 20.24 29.87
N ALA A 520 9.61 20.09 28.71
CA ALA A 520 9.12 20.59 27.45
C ALA A 520 7.91 19.79 26.94
N GLY A 521 7.97 18.46 26.97
CA GLY A 521 6.87 17.55 26.64
C GLY A 521 5.65 17.75 27.54
N GLN A 522 5.85 17.95 28.84
CA GLN A 522 4.74 18.29 29.76
C GLN A 522 4.07 19.63 29.42
N GLN A 523 4.82 20.60 28.90
CA GLN A 523 4.24 21.88 28.45
C GLN A 523 3.46 21.68 27.14
N ALA A 524 4.03 20.96 26.17
CA ALA A 524 3.38 20.63 24.91
C ALA A 524 2.05 19.89 25.12
N GLU A 525 2.02 18.90 26.01
CA GLU A 525 0.81 18.17 26.38
C GLU A 525 -0.30 19.09 26.92
N ARG A 526 0.06 20.05 27.78
CA ARG A 526 -0.90 21.03 28.33
C ARG A 526 -1.49 21.90 27.22
N VAL A 527 -0.68 22.32 26.25
CA VAL A 527 -1.13 23.11 25.09
C VAL A 527 -2.05 22.27 24.20
N LEU A 528 -1.72 21.01 23.94
CA LEU A 528 -2.57 20.09 23.15
C LEU A 528 -3.94 19.88 23.80
N LYS A 529 -3.99 19.68 25.13
CA LYS A 529 -5.22 19.44 25.89
C LYS A 529 -6.11 20.69 26.02
N ARG A 530 -5.51 21.87 26.23
CA ARG A 530 -6.24 23.09 26.63
C ARG A 530 -6.28 24.20 25.58
N GLY A 531 -5.36 24.18 24.61
CA GLY A 531 -5.14 25.23 23.62
C GLY A 531 -4.51 26.50 24.20
N ASP A 532 -3.66 27.19 23.44
CA ASP A 532 -2.94 28.39 23.91
C ASP A 532 -3.84 29.62 24.12
N MET A 533 -4.51 30.09 23.06
CA MET A 533 -5.18 31.41 23.06
C MET A 533 -6.71 31.36 22.95
N ARG A 534 -7.28 30.27 22.40
CA ARG A 534 -8.73 30.15 22.14
C ARG A 534 -9.47 29.22 23.11
N LYS A 535 -8.75 28.60 24.07
CA LYS A 535 -9.27 27.56 24.99
C LYS A 535 -10.00 26.41 24.29
N GLN A 536 -9.63 26.13 23.04
CA GLN A 536 -10.15 24.98 22.31
C GLN A 536 -9.11 23.88 22.31
N ARG A 537 -9.54 22.69 22.74
CA ARG A 537 -8.76 21.46 22.72
C ARG A 537 -8.23 21.21 21.30
N ILE A 538 -6.92 20.98 21.15
CA ILE A 538 -6.27 20.73 19.86
C ILE A 538 -6.31 19.24 19.52
N LEU A 539 -6.13 18.37 20.52
CA LEU A 539 -6.16 16.91 20.35
C LEU A 539 -6.88 16.26 21.54
N GLN A 540 -7.54 15.11 21.31
CA GLN A 540 -8.15 14.36 22.40
C GLN A 540 -7.08 13.81 23.33
N ASP A 541 -7.34 13.80 24.64
CA ASP A 541 -6.41 13.33 25.66
C ASP A 541 -5.94 11.89 25.42
N ALA A 542 -6.78 11.03 24.82
CA ALA A 542 -6.45 9.65 24.47
C ALA A 542 -5.42 9.54 23.32
N TYR A 543 -5.20 10.59 22.54
CA TYR A 543 -4.26 10.58 21.41
C TYR A 543 -2.98 11.36 21.71
N ILE A 544 -2.73 11.67 22.99
CA ILE A 544 -1.51 12.29 23.46
C ILE A 544 -0.79 11.27 24.35
N VAL A 545 0.39 10.83 23.90
CA VAL A 545 1.22 9.83 24.57
C VAL A 545 2.48 10.51 25.09
N ARG A 546 2.74 10.39 26.40
CA ARG A 546 3.97 10.87 27.02
C ARG A 546 4.76 9.69 27.55
N ILE A 547 6.04 9.58 27.18
CA ILE A 547 6.87 8.37 27.40
C ILE A 547 6.87 7.92 28.86
N ASP A 548 7.09 8.84 29.81
CA ASP A 548 7.07 8.56 31.26
C ASP A 548 5.76 7.91 31.74
N THR A 549 4.62 8.48 31.35
CA THR A 549 3.29 7.99 31.77
C THR A 549 2.95 6.65 31.13
N TRP A 550 3.30 6.50 29.85
CA TRP A 550 3.08 5.28 29.11
C TRP A 550 3.95 4.14 29.66
N ALA A 551 5.25 4.39 29.86
CA ALA A 551 6.19 3.40 30.36
C ALA A 551 5.84 2.96 31.79
N SER A 552 5.48 3.91 32.67
CA SER A 552 5.01 3.63 34.02
C SER A 552 3.77 2.73 34.04
N GLY A 553 2.80 2.98 33.15
CA GLY A 553 1.58 2.16 33.02
C GLY A 553 1.81 0.74 32.48
N ARG A 554 2.99 0.47 31.90
CA ARG A 554 3.35 -0.80 31.26
C ARG A 554 4.48 -1.55 32.00
N ASP A 555 4.93 -1.04 33.15
CA ASP A 555 6.05 -1.60 33.94
C ASP A 555 7.35 -1.75 33.11
N ILE A 556 7.66 -0.73 32.30
CA ILE A 556 8.88 -0.66 31.50
C ILE A 556 9.94 0.11 32.27
N HIS A 557 11.14 -0.48 32.38
CA HIS A 557 12.28 0.09 33.08
C HIS A 557 13.49 0.24 32.16
N THR A 558 14.30 1.25 32.42
CA THR A 558 15.61 1.48 31.80
C THR A 558 16.64 0.44 32.28
N ASP A 559 17.82 0.43 31.67
CA ASP A 559 18.93 -0.44 32.11
C ASP A 559 19.48 -0.05 33.50
N TRP A 560 19.06 1.11 34.04
CA TRP A 560 19.39 1.58 35.39
C TRP A 560 18.18 1.60 36.34
N ASP A 561 17.13 0.84 36.02
CA ASP A 561 15.96 0.55 36.88
C ASP A 561 15.12 1.79 37.25
N THR A 562 14.98 2.72 36.29
CA THR A 562 14.07 3.87 36.38
C THR A 562 13.04 3.84 35.27
N THR A 563 11.99 4.67 35.39
CA THR A 563 11.01 4.83 34.33
C THR A 563 11.60 5.68 33.19
N PRO A 564 11.61 5.19 31.94
CA PRO A 564 12.04 5.97 30.77
C PRO A 564 11.34 7.32 30.69
N ILE A 565 12.09 8.39 30.41
CA ILE A 565 11.57 9.75 30.26
C ILE A 565 11.63 10.17 28.79
N GLU A 566 12.73 9.89 28.10
CA GLU A 566 12.92 10.15 26.68
C GLU A 566 12.81 8.87 25.86
N ILE A 567 12.54 9.00 24.56
CA ILE A 567 12.53 7.84 23.66
C ILE A 567 13.88 7.11 23.62
N GLU A 568 15.00 7.84 23.78
CA GLU A 568 16.34 7.25 23.85
C GLU A 568 16.50 6.31 25.04
N ASP A 569 15.84 6.56 26.17
CA ASP A 569 15.95 5.72 27.38
C ASP A 569 15.42 4.30 27.18
N LEU A 570 14.63 4.07 26.13
CA LEU A 570 14.19 2.74 25.72
C LEU A 570 15.32 1.92 25.07
N VAL A 571 16.41 2.54 24.64
CA VAL A 571 17.53 1.88 23.98
C VAL A 571 18.46 1.25 25.02
N PRO A 572 18.76 -0.06 24.93
CA PRO A 572 19.74 -0.70 25.81
C PRO A 572 21.13 -0.10 25.66
N VAL A 573 21.85 0.07 26.76
CA VAL A 573 23.15 0.76 26.82
C VAL A 573 24.19 0.07 25.94
N ALA A 574 24.14 -1.26 25.83
CA ALA A 574 25.01 -2.05 24.97
C ALA A 574 24.89 -1.65 23.48
N ILE A 575 23.66 -1.37 23.02
CA ILE A 575 23.39 -0.92 21.66
C ILE A 575 23.76 0.54 21.51
N ALA A 576 23.36 1.39 22.46
CA ALA A 576 23.67 2.81 22.46
C ALA A 576 25.18 3.07 22.35
N ARG A 577 25.99 2.33 23.12
CA ARG A 577 27.46 2.37 23.05
C ARG A 577 27.96 2.12 21.63
N ARG A 578 27.52 1.03 21.00
CA ARG A 578 27.96 0.64 19.66
C ARG A 578 27.51 1.64 18.60
N ALA A 579 26.27 2.14 18.71
CA ALA A 579 25.73 3.13 17.79
C ALA A 579 26.51 4.44 17.85
N ALA A 580 26.80 4.94 19.05
CA ALA A 580 27.61 6.15 19.25
C ALA A 580 29.04 5.98 18.70
N LEU A 581 29.72 4.87 19.02
CA LEU A 581 31.05 4.60 18.50
C LEU A 581 31.08 4.47 16.97
N ASN A 582 30.10 3.80 16.37
CA ASN A 582 29.99 3.69 14.91
C ASN A 582 29.73 5.05 14.26
N ASN A 583 29.00 5.95 14.92
CA ASN A 583 28.77 7.29 14.41
C ASN A 583 30.08 8.08 14.36
N ILE A 584 30.87 8.03 15.44
CA ILE A 584 32.18 8.68 15.57
C ILE A 584 33.21 8.07 14.60
N ALA A 585 33.20 6.74 14.44
CA ALA A 585 34.10 6.01 13.55
C ALA A 585 33.99 6.40 12.06
N ARG A 586 32.93 7.14 11.69
CA ARG A 586 32.78 7.69 10.33
C ARG A 586 33.70 8.87 10.06
N PHE A 587 34.19 9.52 11.11
CA PHE A 587 34.99 10.74 11.05
C PHE A 587 36.40 10.54 11.62
N VAL A 588 36.55 9.63 12.58
CA VAL A 588 37.81 9.40 13.30
C VAL A 588 38.16 7.90 13.33
N GLU A 589 39.44 7.57 13.25
CA GLU A 589 39.93 6.21 13.50
C GLU A 589 39.89 5.90 15.01
N LEU A 590 39.18 4.83 15.39
CA LEU A 590 39.06 4.43 16.79
C LEU A 590 40.29 3.62 17.25
N SER A 591 40.82 3.93 18.44
CA SER A 591 41.82 3.11 19.11
C SER A 591 41.21 2.14 20.14
N GLU A 592 41.99 1.13 20.55
CA GLU A 592 41.58 0.23 21.65
C GLU A 592 41.37 0.98 22.96
N GLU A 593 42.15 2.05 23.21
CA GLU A 593 42.03 2.87 24.42
C GLU A 593 40.71 3.65 24.45
N ASP A 594 40.28 4.18 23.30
CA ASP A 594 39.00 4.88 23.17
C ASP A 594 37.83 3.94 23.46
N GLY A 595 37.89 2.73 22.89
CA GLY A 595 36.89 1.69 23.12
C GLY A 595 36.79 1.24 24.58
N ALA A 596 37.90 1.27 25.32
CA ALA A 596 37.95 0.94 26.74
C ALA A 596 37.40 2.06 27.65
N LYS A 597 37.67 3.33 27.32
CA LYS A 597 37.11 4.48 28.06
C LYS A 597 35.61 4.64 27.82
N PHE A 598 35.16 4.34 26.62
CA PHE A 598 33.76 4.36 26.22
C PHE A 598 33.08 2.99 26.46
N SER A 599 33.10 2.48 27.70
CA SER A 599 32.55 1.16 28.06
C SER A 599 31.05 1.18 28.38
N VAL A 600 30.40 0.00 28.36
CA VAL A 600 28.96 -0.11 28.74
C VAL A 600 28.77 0.33 30.20
N GLU A 601 29.68 -0.07 31.09
CA GLU A 601 29.61 0.25 32.51
C GLU A 601 29.80 1.75 32.76
N SER A 602 30.69 2.43 32.02
CA SER A 602 30.90 3.87 32.20
C SER A 602 29.68 4.68 31.77
N ILE A 603 29.05 4.31 30.65
CA ILE A 603 27.82 4.93 30.15
C ILE A 603 26.66 4.65 31.10
N GLN A 604 26.46 3.40 31.54
CA GLN A 604 25.37 3.05 32.46
C GLN A 604 25.48 3.77 33.80
N ASN A 605 26.70 3.91 34.35
CA ASN A 605 26.93 4.68 35.58
C ASN A 605 26.57 6.16 35.41
N ARG A 606 26.85 6.77 34.25
CA ARG A 606 26.44 8.16 33.95
C ARG A 606 24.94 8.27 33.75
N ALA A 607 24.34 7.32 33.03
CA ALA A 607 22.90 7.27 32.82
C ALA A 607 22.15 7.18 34.15
N GLN A 608 22.64 6.38 35.10
CA GLN A 608 22.08 6.30 36.45
C GLN A 608 22.24 7.63 37.24
N GLN A 609 23.31 8.38 37.02
CA GLN A 609 23.53 9.67 37.71
C GLN A 609 22.68 10.81 37.14
N LYS A 610 22.49 10.82 35.82
CA LYS A 610 21.71 11.84 35.10
C LYS A 610 20.23 11.49 34.97
N ASP A 611 19.89 10.22 35.14
CA ASP A 611 18.59 9.63 34.80
C ASP A 611 18.20 9.89 33.34
N SER A 612 19.18 9.78 32.43
CA SER A 612 19.01 9.99 30.97
C SER A 612 20.12 9.26 30.22
N LEU A 613 19.75 8.44 29.23
CA LEU A 613 20.72 7.80 28.33
C LEU A 613 21.40 8.84 27.43
N TRP A 614 20.64 9.80 26.91
CA TRP A 614 21.16 10.76 25.95
C TRP A 614 22.24 11.63 26.57
N ASP A 615 21.99 12.20 27.76
CA ASP A 615 22.96 12.98 28.51
C ASP A 615 24.21 12.16 28.85
N ALA A 616 24.03 10.87 29.17
CA ALA A 616 25.15 9.97 29.46
C ALA A 616 26.03 9.71 28.23
N ILE A 617 25.43 9.59 27.04
CA ILE A 617 26.16 9.46 25.78
C ILE A 617 26.88 10.76 25.46
N GLU A 618 26.21 11.92 25.53
CA GLU A 618 26.82 13.23 25.26
C GLU A 618 28.02 13.50 26.18
N ASP A 619 27.87 13.29 27.48
CA ASP A 619 28.96 13.43 28.46
C ASP A 619 30.10 12.44 28.19
N SER A 620 29.80 11.21 27.78
CA SER A 620 30.82 10.21 27.45
C SER A 620 31.58 10.56 26.18
N VAL A 621 30.90 11.11 25.17
CA VAL A 621 31.53 11.55 23.92
C VAL A 621 32.41 12.76 24.20
N ALA A 622 31.92 13.77 24.93
CA ALA A 622 32.68 14.96 25.26
C ALA A 622 33.96 14.65 26.07
N GLU A 623 33.94 13.59 26.89
CA GLU A 623 35.10 13.17 27.66
C GLU A 623 36.13 12.38 26.83
N VAL A 624 35.68 11.45 26.00
CA VAL A 624 36.56 10.53 25.25
C VAL A 624 37.01 11.14 23.92
N PHE A 625 36.14 11.93 23.28
CA PHE A 625 36.34 12.55 21.97
C PHE A 625 36.01 14.06 22.02
N PRO A 626 36.87 14.91 22.61
CA PRO A 626 36.54 16.31 22.92
C PRO A 626 36.22 17.20 21.70
N ASP A 627 36.72 16.84 20.52
CA ASP A 627 36.52 17.59 19.27
C ASP A 627 35.31 17.05 18.45
N GLU A 628 34.69 15.97 18.91
CA GLU A 628 33.59 15.29 18.21
C GLU A 628 32.27 15.50 18.94
N HIS A 629 31.16 15.37 18.20
CA HIS A 629 29.82 15.42 18.76
C HIS A 629 28.92 14.41 18.05
N VAL A 630 27.85 14.00 18.73
CA VAL A 630 26.85 13.07 18.18
C VAL A 630 25.48 13.74 18.19
N GLU A 631 24.81 13.74 17.04
CA GLU A 631 23.44 14.22 16.91
C GLU A 631 22.44 13.07 17.09
N LYS A 632 21.28 13.31 17.73
CA LYS A 632 20.21 12.31 17.94
C LYS A 632 19.83 11.56 16.65
N ALA A 633 19.72 12.27 15.52
CA ALA A 633 19.42 11.66 14.22
C ALA A 633 20.58 10.81 13.64
N GLY A 634 21.83 11.18 13.90
CA GLY A 634 23.00 10.37 13.57
C GLY A 634 23.05 9.09 14.39
N PHE A 635 22.83 9.21 15.69
CA PHE A 635 22.75 8.10 16.64
C PHE A 635 21.64 7.10 16.27
N ALA A 636 20.41 7.58 16.06
CA ALA A 636 19.27 6.78 15.64
C ALA A 636 19.55 5.98 14.36
N ARG A 637 20.20 6.59 13.35
CA ARG A 637 20.56 5.91 12.09
C ARG A 637 21.53 4.75 12.33
N GLU A 638 22.50 4.91 13.23
CA GLU A 638 23.44 3.83 13.55
C GLU A 638 22.79 2.69 14.32
N ILE A 639 21.80 2.96 15.18
CA ILE A 639 21.01 1.90 15.86
C ILE A 639 20.32 1.01 14.82
N VAL A 640 19.61 1.61 13.87
CA VAL A 640 18.88 0.86 12.84
C VAL A 640 19.86 0.06 11.97
N LYS A 641 20.94 0.68 11.50
CA LYS A 641 21.98 0.00 10.70
C LYS A 641 22.64 -1.16 11.44
N LEU A 642 22.84 -1.03 12.75
CA LEU A 642 23.42 -2.11 13.55
C LEU A 642 22.53 -3.36 13.54
N LEU A 643 21.22 -3.17 13.65
CA LEU A 643 20.24 -4.25 13.59
C LEU A 643 20.18 -4.91 12.21
N ASP A 644 20.31 -4.13 11.14
CA ASP A 644 20.38 -4.64 9.75
C ASP A 644 21.64 -5.48 9.51
N ILE A 645 22.79 -5.07 10.08
CA ILE A 645 24.07 -5.78 9.90
C ILE A 645 24.12 -7.05 10.76
N SER A 646 23.59 -7.00 11.99
CA SER A 646 23.62 -8.11 12.93
C SER A 646 22.35 -8.07 13.77
N ALA A 647 21.40 -8.96 13.47
CA ALA A 647 20.09 -8.94 14.10
C ALA A 647 20.12 -9.35 15.59
N ASP A 648 21.11 -10.14 16.00
CA ASP A 648 21.19 -10.78 17.32
C ASP A 648 22.31 -10.17 18.20
N LEU A 649 22.45 -8.84 18.15
CA LEU A 649 23.35 -8.09 19.04
C LEU A 649 22.94 -8.29 20.51
N ASP A 650 23.90 -8.14 21.42
CA ASP A 650 23.58 -7.95 22.84
C ASP A 650 22.65 -6.73 23.03
N GLY A 651 21.58 -6.91 23.80
CA GLY A 651 20.48 -5.96 23.97
C GLY A 651 19.43 -5.91 22.85
N ALA A 652 19.60 -6.61 21.71
CA ALA A 652 18.70 -6.45 20.56
C ALA A 652 17.27 -6.97 20.84
N ASP A 653 17.13 -8.05 21.60
CA ASP A 653 15.82 -8.58 22.00
C ASP A 653 15.08 -7.63 22.95
N GLU A 654 15.79 -7.00 23.88
CA GLU A 654 15.20 -6.05 24.82
C GLU A 654 14.79 -4.75 24.11
N LEU A 655 15.63 -4.26 23.18
CA LEU A 655 15.28 -3.13 22.32
C LEU A 655 13.99 -3.41 21.53
N ARG A 656 13.91 -4.58 20.89
CA ARG A 656 12.71 -5.01 20.16
C ARG A 656 11.51 -5.08 21.09
N ARG A 657 11.63 -5.71 22.26
CA ARG A 657 10.54 -5.82 23.24
C ARG A 657 10.00 -4.46 23.66
N ARG A 658 10.87 -3.52 24.06
CA ARG A 658 10.49 -2.17 24.51
C ARG A 658 9.81 -1.39 23.38
N PHE A 659 10.37 -1.41 22.18
CA PHE A 659 9.79 -0.69 21.04
C PHE A 659 8.54 -1.34 20.46
N SER A 660 8.42 -2.67 20.42
CA SER A 660 7.18 -3.35 20.00
C SER A 660 6.00 -2.94 20.88
N LEU A 661 6.20 -2.78 22.19
CA LEU A 661 5.15 -2.28 23.09
C LEU A 661 4.73 -0.84 22.76
N LEU A 662 5.69 0.03 22.47
CA LEU A 662 5.42 1.44 22.12
C LEU A 662 4.74 1.54 20.76
N LEU A 663 5.31 0.91 19.74
CA LEU A 663 4.85 0.95 18.37
C LEU A 663 3.44 0.37 18.24
N ARG A 664 3.13 -0.70 18.95
CA ARG A 664 1.78 -1.27 19.01
C ARG A 664 0.77 -0.30 19.63
N ASP A 665 1.08 0.30 20.79
CA ASP A 665 0.20 1.26 21.46
C ASP A 665 -0.07 2.48 20.57
N LEU A 666 0.95 2.96 19.86
CA LEU A 666 0.83 4.05 18.89
C LEU A 666 0.00 3.65 17.66
N ALA A 667 0.18 2.44 17.13
CA ALA A 667 -0.60 1.93 16.00
C ALA A 667 -2.09 1.82 16.37
N GLU A 668 -2.41 1.21 17.51
CA GLU A 668 -3.78 1.07 18.03
C GLU A 668 -4.44 2.46 18.19
N ARG A 669 -3.75 3.43 18.79
CA ARG A 669 -4.27 4.81 18.92
C ARG A 669 -4.47 5.53 17.59
N LEU A 670 -3.62 5.27 16.59
CA LEU A 670 -3.78 5.87 15.26
C LEU A 670 -4.97 5.26 14.51
N GLU A 671 -5.24 3.97 14.72
CA GLU A 671 -6.45 3.30 14.23
C GLU A 671 -7.69 3.85 14.93
N ASP A 672 -7.71 3.91 16.26
CA ASP A 672 -8.81 4.52 17.04
C ASP A 672 -9.07 5.98 16.61
N ALA A 673 -8.02 6.78 16.44
CA ALA A 673 -8.15 8.16 15.98
C ALA A 673 -8.70 8.27 14.54
N ALA A 674 -8.41 7.29 13.68
CA ALA A 674 -8.94 7.26 12.32
C ALA A 674 -10.41 6.84 12.28
N ASP A 675 -10.80 5.88 13.12
CA ASP A 675 -12.18 5.45 13.27
C ASP A 675 -13.04 6.58 13.87
N ASP A 676 -12.55 7.28 14.90
CA ASP A 676 -13.19 8.47 15.48
C ASP A 676 -13.46 9.57 14.42
N GLU A 677 -12.45 9.92 13.62
CA GLU A 677 -12.60 10.96 12.59
C GLU A 677 -13.50 10.49 11.43
N PHE A 678 -13.54 9.18 11.15
CA PHE A 678 -14.49 8.59 10.20
C PHE A 678 -15.93 8.68 10.70
N ASP A 679 -16.16 8.36 11.98
CA ASP A 679 -17.47 8.40 12.61
C ASP A 679 -17.98 9.84 12.79
N GLU A 680 -17.11 10.78 13.20
CA GLU A 680 -17.43 12.23 13.21
C GLU A 680 -17.90 12.68 11.81
N ARG A 681 -17.18 12.26 10.76
CA ARG A 681 -17.54 12.60 9.37
C ARG A 681 -18.86 11.98 8.93
N ALA A 682 -19.13 10.73 9.32
CA ALA A 682 -20.39 10.05 9.03
C ALA A 682 -21.55 10.80 9.69
N ASN A 683 -21.40 11.15 10.97
CA ASN A 683 -22.37 11.94 11.74
C ASN A 683 -22.64 13.32 11.13
N ASP A 684 -21.60 14.04 10.70
CA ASP A 684 -21.75 15.32 10.01
C ASP A 684 -22.45 15.20 8.65
N GLN A 685 -22.23 14.09 7.93
CA GLN A 685 -22.98 13.79 6.71
C GLN A 685 -24.45 13.50 7.03
N LEU A 686 -24.72 12.67 8.04
CA LEU A 686 -26.07 12.34 8.49
C LEU A 686 -26.85 13.61 8.85
N ALA A 687 -26.27 14.46 9.68
CA ALA A 687 -26.85 15.74 10.08
C ALA A 687 -27.14 16.64 8.87
N ARG A 688 -26.23 16.74 7.89
CA ARG A 688 -26.45 17.52 6.66
C ARG A 688 -27.60 17.01 5.81
N HIS A 689 -27.73 15.69 5.63
CA HIS A 689 -28.83 15.11 4.86
C HIS A 689 -30.18 15.36 5.55
N ILE A 690 -30.24 15.17 6.88
CA ILE A 690 -31.45 15.44 7.66
C ILE A 690 -31.83 16.93 7.58
N GLN A 691 -30.88 17.84 7.80
CA GLN A 691 -31.14 19.29 7.72
C GLN A 691 -31.53 19.75 6.31
N GLY A 692 -30.92 19.17 5.27
CA GLY A 692 -31.30 19.41 3.87
C GLY A 692 -32.76 19.02 3.62
N PHE A 693 -33.16 17.83 4.04
CA PHE A 693 -34.56 17.38 3.96
C PHE A 693 -35.51 18.31 4.71
N LEU A 694 -35.19 18.69 5.95
CA LEU A 694 -36.06 19.54 6.77
C LEU A 694 -36.23 20.94 6.20
N ARG A 695 -35.22 21.45 5.47
CA ARG A 695 -35.26 22.75 4.78
C ARG A 695 -36.07 22.67 3.49
N ASP A 696 -35.84 21.64 2.69
CA ASP A 696 -36.46 21.50 1.37
C ASP A 696 -37.93 21.06 1.47
N HIS A 697 -38.33 20.44 2.59
CA HIS A 697 -39.70 20.04 2.90
C HIS A 697 -40.21 20.62 4.24
N PRO A 698 -40.63 21.91 4.27
CA PRO A 698 -41.20 22.52 5.46
C PRO A 698 -42.57 21.91 5.82
N VAL A 699 -43.04 22.20 7.04
CA VAL A 699 -44.32 21.71 7.56
C VAL A 699 -45.45 22.01 6.58
N GLY A 700 -46.27 20.99 6.27
CA GLY A 700 -47.41 21.12 5.36
C GLY A 700 -47.13 21.07 3.85
N THR A 701 -45.88 20.90 3.38
CA THR A 701 -45.59 20.82 1.92
C THR A 701 -45.72 19.41 1.33
N GLY A 702 -45.53 18.37 2.13
CA GLY A 702 -45.56 16.97 1.68
C GLY A 702 -44.32 16.53 0.90
N ILE A 703 -44.22 15.23 0.63
CA ILE A 703 -43.19 14.59 -0.21
C ILE A 703 -43.78 13.36 -0.92
N THR A 704 -43.23 12.99 -2.08
CA THR A 704 -43.60 11.73 -2.74
C THR A 704 -42.97 10.54 -2.01
N LYS A 705 -43.59 9.36 -2.06
CA LYS A 705 -43.01 8.14 -1.46
C LYS A 705 -41.66 7.77 -2.09
N TYR A 706 -41.49 8.04 -3.39
CA TYR A 706 -40.23 7.84 -4.10
C TYR A 706 -39.10 8.74 -3.56
N ASP A 707 -39.37 10.05 -3.42
CA ASP A 707 -38.39 11.01 -2.89
C ASP A 707 -38.12 10.75 -1.40
N ALA A 708 -39.12 10.38 -0.61
CA ALA A 708 -38.95 9.99 0.78
C ALA A 708 -38.06 8.74 0.93
N GLY A 709 -38.28 7.71 0.12
CA GLY A 709 -37.41 6.53 0.08
C GLY A 709 -35.98 6.88 -0.34
N ARG A 710 -35.80 7.86 -1.25
CA ARG A 710 -34.46 8.36 -1.59
C ARG A 710 -33.79 9.05 -0.41
N VAL A 711 -34.51 9.91 0.33
CA VAL A 711 -34.00 10.61 1.51
C VAL A 711 -33.63 9.62 2.62
N LEU A 712 -34.51 8.67 2.96
CA LEU A 712 -34.22 7.66 3.98
C LEU A 712 -33.02 6.79 3.60
N ARG A 713 -32.88 6.40 2.33
CA ARG A 713 -31.68 5.71 1.87
C ARG A 713 -30.41 6.55 2.02
N GLN A 714 -30.45 7.84 1.69
CA GLN A 714 -29.30 8.75 1.89
C GLN A 714 -28.94 8.90 3.37
N VAL A 715 -29.93 9.00 4.24
CA VAL A 715 -29.77 9.05 5.70
C VAL A 715 -29.17 7.75 6.22
N GLY A 716 -29.70 6.59 5.82
CA GLY A 716 -29.16 5.28 6.21
C GLY A 716 -27.73 5.02 5.71
N LEU A 717 -27.37 5.54 4.54
CA LEU A 717 -26.01 5.47 3.99
C LEU A 717 -25.00 6.39 4.70
N ALA A 718 -25.49 7.40 5.42
CA ALA A 718 -24.68 8.34 6.17
C ALA A 718 -24.54 7.96 7.66
N MET A 719 -25.26 6.94 8.15
CA MET A 719 -25.14 6.47 9.52
C MET A 719 -23.76 5.83 9.77
N PRO A 720 -23.11 6.07 10.94
CA PRO A 720 -21.87 5.40 11.36
C PRO A 720 -22.01 3.87 11.38
N LYS A 721 -20.91 3.13 11.53
CA LYS A 721 -20.93 1.65 11.61
C LYS A 721 -20.55 1.13 12.99
N ASP A 722 -21.09 1.75 14.03
CA ASP A 722 -20.92 1.32 15.42
C ASP A 722 -22.15 0.54 15.95
N ALA A 723 -22.05 0.03 17.18
CA ALA A 723 -23.16 -0.68 17.83
C ALA A 723 -24.42 0.20 18.01
N HIS A 724 -24.26 1.52 18.08
CA HIS A 724 -25.37 2.47 18.20
C HIS A 724 -26.19 2.59 16.90
N SER A 725 -25.52 2.43 15.74
CA SER A 725 -26.13 2.47 14.41
C SER A 725 -27.15 1.36 14.13
N ASP A 726 -27.08 0.21 14.83
CA ASP A 726 -28.08 -0.85 14.65
C ASP A 726 -29.48 -0.41 15.11
N GLN A 727 -29.58 0.39 16.19
CA GLN A 727 -30.86 0.94 16.63
C GLN A 727 -31.36 2.04 15.68
N ALA A 728 -30.46 2.87 15.16
CA ALA A 728 -30.80 3.88 14.15
C ALA A 728 -31.32 3.24 12.85
N ARG A 729 -30.74 2.11 12.42
CA ARG A 729 -31.22 1.31 11.28
C ARG A 729 -32.58 0.67 11.56
N LEU A 730 -32.82 0.18 12.78
CA LEU A 730 -34.14 -0.33 13.19
C LEU A 730 -35.20 0.77 13.15
N ALA A 731 -34.88 1.97 13.66
CA ALA A 731 -35.77 3.13 13.60
C ALA A 731 -36.06 3.56 12.16
N LEU A 732 -35.06 3.50 11.27
CA LEU A 732 -35.23 3.79 9.85
C LEU A 732 -36.17 2.80 9.16
N ALA A 733 -35.99 1.50 9.41
CA ALA A 733 -36.90 0.45 8.92
C ALA A 733 -38.31 0.57 9.54
N GLU A 734 -38.44 1.09 10.75
CA GLU A 734 -39.73 1.41 11.37
C GLU A 734 -40.42 2.58 10.68
N ILE A 735 -39.67 3.63 10.30
CA ILE A 735 -40.20 4.76 9.53
C ILE A 735 -40.69 4.28 8.15
N GLU A 736 -39.93 3.44 7.44
CA GLU A 736 -40.34 2.92 6.14
C GLU A 736 -41.68 2.17 6.19
N ARG A 737 -41.87 1.36 7.25
CA ARG A 737 -43.11 0.60 7.49
C ARG A 737 -44.27 1.50 7.96
N ASN A 738 -44.04 2.35 8.96
CA ASN A 738 -45.08 3.18 9.59
C ASN A 738 -45.67 4.21 8.61
N PHE A 739 -44.90 4.62 7.60
CA PHE A 739 -45.32 5.58 6.59
C PHE A 739 -45.58 4.95 5.21
N GLU A 740 -45.70 3.61 5.16
CA GLU A 740 -46.18 2.85 4.01
C GLU A 740 -45.41 3.14 2.71
N LEU A 741 -44.08 3.31 2.79
CA LEU A 741 -43.28 3.78 1.65
C LEU A 741 -43.23 2.79 0.48
N GLU A 742 -43.47 1.51 0.74
CA GLU A 742 -43.52 0.45 -0.28
C GLU A 742 -44.88 0.33 -0.98
N ASP A 743 -45.96 0.88 -0.39
CA ASP A 743 -47.28 0.87 -1.00
C ASP A 743 -47.36 1.88 -2.15
N ARG A 744 -47.38 1.37 -3.38
CA ARG A 744 -47.44 2.17 -4.60
C ARG A 744 -48.84 2.64 -4.99
N ALA A 745 -49.89 2.22 -4.27
CA ALA A 745 -51.27 2.66 -4.55
C ALA A 745 -51.46 4.18 -4.31
N HIS A 746 -50.68 4.77 -3.41
CA HIS A 746 -50.74 6.19 -3.07
C HIS A 746 -49.36 6.85 -3.24
N PRO A 747 -49.19 7.86 -4.12
CA PRO A 747 -47.86 8.39 -4.45
C PRO A 747 -47.27 9.33 -3.40
N ARG A 748 -48.05 9.78 -2.39
CA ARG A 748 -47.60 10.71 -1.34
C ARG A 748 -47.45 10.01 0.01
N VAL A 749 -46.51 10.50 0.82
CA VAL A 749 -46.31 10.00 2.18
C VAL A 749 -47.49 10.41 3.07
N PRO A 750 -48.18 9.46 3.73
CA PRO A 750 -49.24 9.76 4.69
C PRO A 750 -48.65 10.44 5.94
N ARG A 751 -49.44 11.28 6.63
CA ARG A 751 -49.03 11.93 7.89
C ARG A 751 -47.63 12.58 7.80
N PHE A 752 -47.43 13.39 6.76
CA PHE A 752 -46.13 13.95 6.41
C PHE A 752 -45.43 14.66 7.58
N ASP A 753 -46.15 15.40 8.42
CA ASP A 753 -45.53 16.10 9.54
C ASP A 753 -45.01 15.13 10.62
N GLU A 754 -45.68 13.98 10.84
CA GLU A 754 -45.18 12.89 11.70
C GLU A 754 -43.95 12.22 11.07
N PHE A 755 -43.98 11.97 9.75
CA PHE A 755 -42.83 11.44 9.00
C PHE A 755 -41.62 12.36 9.11
N ARG A 756 -41.82 13.67 8.92
CA ARG A 756 -40.80 14.70 9.02
C ARG A 756 -40.18 14.73 10.42
N ASN A 757 -41.00 14.62 11.46
CA ASN A 757 -40.52 14.57 12.85
C ASN A 757 -39.74 13.27 13.14
N ALA A 758 -40.17 12.14 12.59
CA ALA A 758 -39.46 10.87 12.74
C ALA A 758 -38.09 10.91 12.05
N VAL A 759 -37.99 11.50 10.85
CA VAL A 759 -36.70 11.72 10.16
C VAL A 759 -35.82 12.70 10.94
N ALA A 760 -36.39 13.75 11.54
CA ALA A 760 -35.64 14.67 12.39
C ALA A 760 -35.08 13.98 13.65
N ALA A 761 -35.85 13.05 14.23
CA ALA A 761 -35.47 12.31 15.43
C ALA A 761 -34.27 11.38 15.20
N LEU A 762 -34.07 10.88 13.97
CA LEU A 762 -32.90 10.05 13.62
C LEU A 762 -31.57 10.77 13.91
N GLY A 763 -31.51 12.09 13.75
CA GLY A 763 -30.32 12.89 14.04
C GLY A 763 -30.11 13.20 15.53
N GLN A 764 -31.01 12.75 16.41
CA GLN A 764 -30.93 12.96 17.86
C GLN A 764 -30.76 11.64 18.64
N LEU A 765 -30.82 10.48 17.98
CA LEU A 765 -30.75 9.17 18.62
C LEU A 765 -29.45 8.97 19.40
N ASP A 766 -28.30 9.29 18.82
CA ASP A 766 -27.00 9.14 19.48
C ASP A 766 -26.89 10.01 20.74
N ARG A 767 -27.45 11.23 20.69
CA ARG A 767 -27.44 12.17 21.82
C ARG A 767 -28.39 11.75 22.94
N LEU A 768 -29.55 11.18 22.60
CA LEU A 768 -30.54 10.69 23.57
C LEU A 768 -30.02 9.43 24.27
N GLN A 769 -29.36 8.53 23.54
CA GLN A 769 -28.76 7.32 24.11
C GLN A 769 -27.55 7.63 24.99
N TYR A 770 -26.66 8.54 24.60
CA TYR A 770 -25.57 8.98 25.49
C TYR A 770 -26.10 9.58 26.81
N GLN A 771 -27.24 10.27 26.76
CA GLN A 771 -27.92 10.78 27.96
C GLN A 771 -28.58 9.67 28.79
N ASP A 772 -29.02 8.58 28.16
CA ASP A 772 -29.62 7.45 28.86
C ASP A 772 -28.55 6.52 29.44
N ASP A 773 -27.42 6.28 28.75
CA ASP A 773 -26.26 5.54 29.25
C ASP A 773 -25.61 6.25 30.44
N THR A 774 -25.53 7.59 30.43
CA THR A 774 -25.08 8.37 31.59
C THR A 774 -26.06 8.38 32.77
N ARG A 775 -27.31 7.92 32.57
CA ARG A 775 -28.32 7.72 33.62
C ARG A 775 -28.37 6.29 34.14
N VAL A 776 -27.78 5.34 33.42
CA VAL A 776 -27.64 3.95 33.87
C VAL A 776 -26.40 3.86 34.74
N ASP A 777 -26.54 3.40 35.99
CA ASP A 777 -25.40 3.05 36.83
C ASP A 777 -24.87 1.67 36.37
N PRO A 778 -23.71 1.61 35.70
CA PRO A 778 -23.18 0.34 35.17
C PRO A 778 -22.81 -0.65 36.30
N SER A 779 -22.68 -0.17 37.54
CA SER A 779 -22.39 -1.01 38.71
C SER A 779 -23.65 -1.57 39.38
N ALA A 780 -24.85 -1.09 39.03
CA ALA A 780 -26.10 -1.57 39.62
C ALA A 780 -26.38 -3.06 39.35
N ALA A 781 -25.88 -3.60 38.23
CA ALA A 781 -26.02 -5.01 37.89
C ALA A 781 -25.12 -5.95 38.71
N VAL A 782 -24.07 -5.42 39.35
CA VAL A 782 -23.06 -6.18 40.09
C VAL A 782 -23.01 -5.80 41.58
N THR A 783 -23.78 -4.79 41.99
CA THR A 783 -23.92 -4.38 43.40
C THR A 783 -24.97 -5.27 44.06
N PRO A 784 -24.63 -6.06 45.10
CA PRO A 784 -25.61 -6.88 45.80
C PRO A 784 -26.67 -5.98 46.44
N ALA A 785 -27.96 -6.33 46.27
CA ALA A 785 -29.05 -5.62 46.91
C ALA A 785 -28.82 -5.56 48.44
N PRO A 786 -29.11 -4.41 49.10
CA PRO A 786 -28.86 -4.28 50.52
C PRO A 786 -29.67 -5.33 51.29
N VAL A 787 -28.97 -6.10 52.13
CA VAL A 787 -29.58 -7.10 53.01
C VAL A 787 -30.61 -6.41 53.91
N GLU A 788 -31.88 -6.80 53.79
CA GLU A 788 -32.93 -6.40 54.73
C GLU A 788 -32.49 -6.75 56.15
N SER A 789 -32.18 -5.73 56.96
CA SER A 789 -31.86 -5.92 58.36
C SER A 789 -33.13 -6.36 59.09
N THR A 790 -33.20 -7.64 59.45
CA THR A 790 -34.18 -8.19 60.39
C THR A 790 -34.14 -7.38 61.68
N ALA A 791 -35.32 -6.86 62.04
CA ALA A 791 -35.55 -6.04 63.22
C ALA A 791 -35.04 -6.71 64.51
N SER A 792 -34.19 -5.98 65.25
CA SER A 792 -34.10 -6.13 66.71
C SER A 792 -34.88 -4.98 67.35
N SER A 793 -35.85 -5.33 68.19
CA SER A 793 -36.54 -4.37 69.06
C SER A 793 -35.55 -3.79 70.08
N PRO A 794 -35.73 -2.52 70.48
CA PRO A 794 -36.13 -2.33 71.88
C PRO A 794 -37.17 -1.22 72.13
N ALA A 795 -38.17 -1.61 72.93
CA ALA A 795 -38.80 -0.92 74.06
C ALA A 795 -39.58 0.42 73.87
N PRO A 796 -40.69 0.61 74.61
CA PRO A 796 -41.71 1.60 74.29
C PRO A 796 -41.40 2.99 74.87
N LYS A 797 -41.56 4.04 74.05
CA LYS A 797 -41.69 5.41 74.55
C LYS A 797 -43.06 5.59 75.20
N LYS A 798 -43.05 5.74 76.53
CA LYS A 798 -44.19 6.24 77.32
C LYS A 798 -44.63 7.60 76.76
N ASN A 799 -45.85 7.64 76.24
CA ASN A 799 -46.66 8.85 76.20
C ASN A 799 -47.44 8.92 77.51
N THR A 800 -47.22 9.97 78.30
CA THR A 800 -48.22 10.44 79.26
C THR A 800 -48.28 11.95 79.21
N ALA A 801 -49.41 12.40 78.65
CA ALA A 801 -49.95 13.72 78.83
C ALA A 801 -50.41 13.95 80.28
N SER A 802 -50.70 15.23 80.55
CA SER A 802 -51.59 15.78 81.57
C SER A 802 -51.02 16.15 82.95
N THR A 803 -50.82 17.47 83.09
CA THR A 803 -51.45 18.31 84.12
C THR A 803 -52.38 17.64 85.16
N LYS A 804 -52.14 18.05 86.41
CA LYS A 804 -53.10 18.27 87.52
C LYS A 804 -53.83 17.08 88.17
N SER A 805 -53.34 16.76 89.37
CA SER A 805 -54.03 16.57 90.67
C SER A 805 -55.48 16.07 90.71
N SER A 806 -55.68 14.96 91.42
CA SER A 806 -56.47 14.85 92.65
C SER A 806 -56.08 13.56 93.36
#